data_AF-A0A453MUW5-F1
#
_entry.id   AF-A0A453MUW5-F1
#
_cell.length_a   1.000
_cell.length_b   1.000
_cell.length_c   1.000
_cell.angle_alpha   90.00
_cell.angle_beta   90.00
_cell.angle_gamma   90.00
#
_symmetry.space_group_name_H-M   'P 1'
#
loop_
_entity.id
_entity.type
_entity.pdbx_description
1 polymer ?
#
loop_
_entity_poly.entity_id
_entity_poly.type
_entity_poly.pdbx_seq_one_letter_code
_entity_poly.pdbx_strand_id
1 'polypeptide(L)'
;MFPVLLLLLLPHVLQSAWARTFSNMTDMDTLLAFKASLSIQPGALAAWNTTTDFCSWPGVSCSLKHKHRVTVLNLASEGLAGTITPSIGNLTFLKILDLSQNNFHGGIPSSVGCLFRLQHLNFSSNSLDSDINPDMKNCSSLESVDLDLNLLTGEIPAWLGGLPNLKTIQLYRNRFTGIIPPSIANLSALETIDFAANQLEGVIPEGLGKMTSLSSIILSENHLAGTIPAAFFNLSSLTTFAVAANKLHGKLPSDLGAHLPNLKDLLLGTNRFTGYLPASLVNATKIYRLDMSFNGLTGRLPPEIGMLCPKYLSVSENQIVASTPQDWEFMTFLTNCTRLRVLRLSGNMLAGVLPSSVGNLSAQLQVLYVGYNMISGTIPFGISNLVRLNYLTLSHNQFTGVLPESMGRLNLLQALFMHDNLLTGFIPSSLGNMTQLLGLGAWSNKFEGPLPASLGSLKEITAIDLSYNKFTGPLPKEIFNISSLSDTLDLEGNYFTGPLPPQIGGLTALTNLYLSQNNLSGTLPNELSNCQSLVTLLLDHNSFSGTIPSSISKMRGLAFLNLTKNTLSGEVPQEFGLMGGIKELYLAHNNLSGHIAESLENMASLYQLDLSFNNLDGKVPSQGVFSNVTGFLFEGNSGLCGGISELHLPPCPPESMEHTMRKRNLIITIATPIAGIIICLCVVLVFFTIRKKSKARSTTMGGFQLMDDNYPRVTYAELVQGTSGFATDNLIGRGRYGSVYKCSLLLNTIMTTVAVKVFDLRQSGSSKSFLAECEALGRIRHRNLISVITCCSSSDSDQNDFKALVLEFMPNGSLDRWLHIDVHASQQLQGLTLMQRLNIAVDIADALDYLHNNCEPPIIHCDLKPSNILLNEDLVAHIGDFGLAKILSEPAAEQLINSKSSIGIRGTIGYVAPGSSNFLTLHSATYIFACKMTIFVYDM
;
A
#
# COMPACT_ATOMS: atom_id res chain seq x y z
N MET A 1 -43.34 -82.38 16.51
CA MET A 1 -44.19 -81.24 16.87
C MET A 1 -43.36 -79.94 16.93
N PHE A 2 -42.86 -79.25 15.90
CA PHE A 2 -42.91 -79.35 14.42
C PHE A 2 -44.20 -80.02 13.97
N PRO A 3 -45.34 -79.33 13.77
CA PRO A 3 -45.50 -78.23 12.80
C PRO A 3 -46.72 -77.29 13.08
N VAL A 4 -46.55 -76.09 13.67
CA VAL A 4 -47.66 -75.10 13.68
C VAL A 4 -47.16 -73.67 13.49
N LEU A 5 -45.89 -73.35 13.84
CA LEU A 5 -45.35 -72.00 13.67
C LEU A 5 -44.91 -71.66 12.23
N LEU A 6 -44.78 -72.66 11.33
CA LEU A 6 -44.32 -72.44 9.94
C LEU A 6 -45.44 -72.04 8.97
N LEU A 7 -46.71 -72.07 9.39
CA LEU A 7 -47.88 -71.81 8.53
C LEU A 7 -48.44 -70.40 8.65
N LEU A 8 -47.89 -69.54 9.53
CA LEU A 8 -48.32 -68.14 9.69
C LEU A 8 -47.35 -67.10 9.10
N LEU A 9 -46.25 -67.53 8.46
CA LEU A 9 -45.30 -66.63 7.76
C LEU A 9 -45.36 -66.76 6.22
N LEU A 10 -46.31 -67.53 5.68
CA LEU A 10 -46.47 -67.78 4.25
C LEU A 10 -47.26 -66.73 3.42
N PRO A 11 -47.74 -65.57 3.94
CA PRO A 11 -48.18 -64.48 3.06
C PRO A 11 -47.19 -63.31 2.90
N HIS A 12 -45.99 -63.34 3.52
CA HIS A 12 -45.00 -62.26 3.36
C HIS A 12 -43.76 -62.63 2.52
N VAL A 13 -43.73 -63.81 1.89
CA VAL A 13 -42.69 -64.22 0.93
C VAL A 13 -43.21 -64.27 -0.52
N LEU A 14 -44.46 -63.84 -0.75
CA LEU A 14 -45.04 -63.71 -2.09
C LEU A 14 -45.66 -62.31 -2.29
N GLN A 15 -44.84 -61.27 -2.17
CA GLN A 15 -45.03 -60.08 -3.00
C GLN A 15 -44.02 -60.15 -4.13
N SER A 16 -44.48 -60.78 -5.21
CA SER A 16 -44.07 -60.60 -6.59
C SER A 16 -42.71 -59.92 -6.78
N ALA A 17 -41.65 -60.73 -6.86
CA ALA A 17 -40.61 -60.44 -7.83
C ALA A 17 -41.32 -60.40 -9.20
N TRP A 18 -41.73 -59.21 -9.63
CA TRP A 18 -41.83 -58.96 -11.05
C TRP A 18 -40.41 -59.13 -11.56
N ALA A 19 -40.10 -60.35 -12.01
CA ALA A 19 -39.18 -60.50 -13.12
C ALA A 19 -39.79 -59.65 -14.24
N ARG A 20 -39.43 -58.35 -14.27
CA ARG A 20 -39.67 -57.51 -15.42
C ARG A 20 -38.92 -58.20 -16.55
N THR A 21 -39.65 -58.93 -17.36
CA THR A 21 -39.25 -59.29 -18.70
C THR A 21 -38.67 -58.03 -19.33
N PHE A 22 -37.34 -57.99 -19.49
CA PHE A 22 -36.62 -56.87 -20.08
C PHE A 22 -37.10 -56.71 -21.52
N SER A 23 -38.01 -55.76 -21.74
CA SER A 23 -38.43 -55.36 -23.08
C SER A 23 -37.49 -54.26 -23.59
N ASN A 24 -37.21 -54.26 -24.89
CA ASN A 24 -36.43 -53.21 -25.57
C ASN A 24 -37.04 -51.80 -25.42
N MET A 25 -38.26 -51.66 -24.88
CA MET A 25 -38.95 -50.38 -24.67
C MET A 25 -38.45 -49.63 -23.42
N THR A 26 -37.78 -50.29 -22.45
CA THR A 26 -37.43 -49.65 -21.17
C THR A 26 -36.34 -48.57 -21.26
N ASP A 27 -35.34 -48.75 -22.13
CA ASP A 27 -34.26 -47.76 -22.28
C ASP A 27 -34.77 -46.53 -23.06
N MET A 28 -35.61 -46.74 -24.09
CA MET A 28 -36.27 -45.66 -24.83
C MET A 28 -37.18 -44.82 -23.91
N ASP A 29 -38.03 -45.48 -23.12
CA ASP A 29 -38.90 -44.80 -22.16
C ASP A 29 -38.07 -44.00 -21.13
N THR A 30 -36.93 -44.54 -20.70
CA THR A 30 -36.01 -43.87 -19.78
C THR A 30 -35.41 -42.62 -20.41
N LEU A 31 -34.94 -42.68 -21.66
CA LEU A 31 -34.39 -41.54 -22.39
C LEU A 31 -35.44 -40.46 -22.65
N LEU A 32 -36.67 -40.85 -23.00
CA LEU A 32 -37.78 -39.90 -23.19
C LEU A 32 -38.22 -39.26 -21.86
N ALA A 33 -38.23 -40.02 -20.76
CA ALA A 33 -38.47 -39.50 -19.41
C ALA A 33 -37.35 -38.53 -18.98
N PHE A 34 -36.09 -38.84 -19.30
CA PHE A 34 -34.97 -37.93 -19.10
C PHE A 34 -35.18 -36.63 -19.86
N LYS A 35 -35.45 -36.70 -21.17
CA LYS A 35 -35.76 -35.52 -21.99
C LYS A 35 -36.90 -34.69 -21.38
N ALA A 36 -38.01 -35.32 -21.01
CA ALA A 36 -39.17 -34.64 -20.43
C ALA A 36 -38.89 -33.94 -19.08
N SER A 37 -37.88 -34.40 -18.33
CA SER A 37 -37.50 -33.81 -17.03
C SER A 37 -36.65 -32.53 -17.14
N LEU A 38 -36.11 -32.23 -18.32
CA LEU A 38 -35.26 -31.07 -18.53
C LEU A 38 -36.08 -29.79 -18.65
N SER A 39 -35.63 -28.74 -17.96
CA SER A 39 -36.25 -27.40 -17.99
C SER A 39 -35.96 -26.66 -19.29
N ILE A 40 -34.82 -26.93 -19.94
CA ILE A 40 -34.46 -26.40 -21.26
C ILE A 40 -34.04 -27.56 -22.14
N GLN A 41 -34.69 -27.68 -23.30
CA GLN A 41 -34.43 -28.72 -24.31
C GLN A 41 -33.98 -28.06 -25.63
N PRO A 42 -32.68 -27.81 -25.78
CA PRO A 42 -32.12 -27.30 -27.03
C PRO A 42 -32.24 -28.31 -28.18
N GLY A 43 -31.99 -27.86 -29.40
CA GLY A 43 -32.29 -28.59 -30.65
C GLY A 43 -31.64 -29.98 -30.78
N ALA A 44 -30.57 -30.27 -30.03
CA ALA A 44 -29.91 -31.57 -30.05
C ALA A 44 -30.79 -32.74 -29.60
N LEU A 45 -31.76 -32.49 -28.70
CA LEU A 45 -32.73 -33.49 -28.29
C LEU A 45 -33.97 -33.54 -29.20
N ALA A 46 -34.06 -32.72 -30.26
CA ALA A 46 -35.22 -32.69 -31.15
C ALA A 46 -35.41 -34.03 -31.90
N ALA A 47 -34.31 -34.72 -32.22
CA ALA A 47 -34.34 -36.04 -32.87
C ALA A 47 -34.87 -37.16 -31.97
N TRP A 48 -34.92 -36.96 -30.66
CA TRP A 48 -35.39 -37.97 -29.70
C TRP A 48 -36.92 -38.03 -29.72
N ASN A 49 -37.46 -38.98 -30.49
CA ASN A 49 -38.90 -39.19 -30.68
C ASN A 49 -39.22 -40.67 -30.90
N THR A 50 -40.48 -41.06 -30.72
CA THR A 50 -40.92 -42.47 -30.83
C THR A 50 -40.92 -43.02 -32.26
N THR A 51 -40.52 -42.24 -33.27
CA THR A 51 -40.58 -42.63 -34.69
C THR A 51 -39.24 -43.09 -35.26
N THR A 52 -38.14 -42.90 -34.53
CA THR A 52 -36.78 -43.25 -34.94
C THR A 52 -36.14 -44.20 -33.92
N ASP A 53 -35.22 -45.06 -34.36
CA ASP A 53 -34.50 -45.96 -33.44
C ASP A 53 -33.63 -45.14 -32.48
N PHE A 54 -33.85 -45.29 -31.18
CA PHE A 54 -33.11 -44.52 -30.17
C PHE A 54 -31.61 -44.81 -30.16
N CYS A 55 -31.18 -45.94 -30.74
CA CYS A 55 -29.76 -46.24 -30.91
C CYS A 55 -29.06 -45.37 -31.97
N SER A 56 -29.80 -44.61 -32.78
CA SER A 56 -29.25 -43.62 -33.73
C SER A 56 -29.47 -42.17 -33.29
N TRP A 57 -30.05 -41.96 -32.10
CA TRP A 57 -30.23 -40.61 -31.59
C TRP A 57 -28.88 -39.94 -31.27
N PRO A 58 -28.75 -38.63 -31.53
CA PRO A 58 -27.57 -37.87 -31.12
C PRO A 58 -27.27 -38.11 -29.63
N GLY A 59 -26.01 -38.44 -29.34
CA GLY A 59 -25.54 -38.70 -27.99
C GLY A 59 -25.80 -40.11 -27.44
N VAL A 60 -26.54 -40.97 -28.14
CA VAL A 60 -26.87 -42.33 -27.67
C VAL A 60 -26.08 -43.37 -28.45
N SER A 61 -25.51 -44.37 -27.76
CA SER A 61 -24.96 -45.56 -28.43
C SER A 61 -25.35 -46.84 -27.71
N CYS A 62 -25.76 -47.85 -28.48
CA CYS A 62 -26.25 -49.12 -27.96
C CYS A 62 -25.23 -50.26 -28.10
N SER A 63 -25.42 -51.32 -27.31
CA SER A 63 -24.61 -52.53 -27.37
C SER A 63 -24.78 -53.28 -28.70
N LEU A 64 -23.64 -53.63 -29.32
CA LEU A 64 -23.59 -54.50 -30.50
C LEU A 64 -24.03 -55.94 -30.17
N LYS A 65 -23.82 -56.39 -28.93
CA LYS A 65 -24.15 -57.75 -28.47
C LYS A 65 -25.57 -57.86 -27.94
N HIS A 66 -26.03 -56.83 -27.22
CA HIS A 66 -27.37 -56.76 -26.63
C HIS A 66 -28.14 -55.65 -27.34
N LYS A 67 -28.78 -55.99 -28.47
CA LYS A 67 -29.53 -55.02 -29.29
C LYS A 67 -30.48 -54.19 -28.42
N HIS A 68 -30.55 -52.89 -28.70
CA HIS A 68 -31.42 -51.94 -28.00
C HIS A 68 -31.14 -51.78 -26.49
N ARG A 69 -29.89 -52.00 -26.05
CA ARG A 69 -29.43 -51.60 -24.71
C ARG A 69 -28.44 -50.46 -24.80
N VAL A 70 -28.70 -49.34 -24.11
CA VAL A 70 -27.84 -48.15 -24.12
C VAL A 70 -26.56 -48.43 -23.34
N THR A 71 -25.42 -48.10 -23.96
CA THR A 71 -24.07 -48.26 -23.39
C THR A 71 -23.32 -46.94 -23.27
N VAL A 72 -23.67 -45.94 -24.07
CA VAL A 72 -23.12 -44.59 -23.99
C VAL A 72 -24.28 -43.61 -24.04
N LEU A 73 -24.25 -42.65 -23.11
CA LEU A 73 -25.03 -41.43 -23.18
C LEU A 73 -24.05 -40.26 -23.05
N ASN A 74 -23.86 -39.52 -24.13
CA ASN A 74 -23.01 -38.34 -24.19
C ASN A 74 -23.83 -37.15 -24.70
N LEU A 75 -24.11 -36.21 -23.80
CA LEU A 75 -24.85 -34.98 -24.07
C LEU A 75 -24.04 -33.77 -23.60
N ALA A 76 -22.71 -33.82 -23.75
CA ALA A 76 -21.83 -32.75 -23.36
C ALA A 76 -22.05 -31.48 -24.19
N SER A 77 -21.97 -30.30 -23.56
CA SER A 77 -22.05 -28.99 -24.23
C SER A 77 -23.35 -28.73 -24.99
N GLU A 78 -24.46 -29.38 -24.62
CA GLU A 78 -25.73 -29.23 -25.32
C GLU A 78 -26.57 -28.06 -24.80
N GLY A 79 -26.22 -27.46 -23.65
CA GLY A 79 -26.99 -26.37 -23.03
C GLY A 79 -28.24 -26.85 -22.29
N LEU A 80 -28.26 -28.11 -21.85
CA LEU A 80 -29.35 -28.70 -21.06
C LEU A 80 -29.43 -28.03 -19.68
N ALA A 81 -30.64 -27.85 -19.15
CA ALA A 81 -30.85 -27.30 -17.82
C ALA A 81 -31.91 -28.08 -17.03
N GLY A 82 -31.80 -28.06 -15.71
CA GLY A 82 -32.70 -28.74 -14.77
C GLY A 82 -31.95 -29.64 -13.79
N THR A 83 -32.61 -30.66 -13.26
CA THR A 83 -32.00 -31.66 -12.37
C THR A 83 -31.74 -32.97 -13.12
N ILE A 84 -30.76 -33.75 -12.66
CA ILE A 84 -30.52 -35.09 -13.21
C ILE A 84 -31.63 -36.02 -12.67
N THR A 85 -32.52 -36.48 -13.55
CA THR A 85 -33.65 -37.31 -13.13
C THR A 85 -33.19 -38.68 -12.59
N PRO A 86 -33.82 -39.19 -11.52
CA PRO A 86 -33.53 -40.53 -11.02
C PRO A 86 -33.77 -41.66 -12.03
N SER A 87 -34.59 -41.46 -13.07
CA SER A 87 -34.86 -42.50 -14.07
C SER A 87 -33.59 -42.92 -14.83
N ILE A 88 -32.54 -42.09 -14.87
CA ILE A 88 -31.27 -42.41 -15.52
C ILE A 88 -30.66 -43.73 -15.03
N GLY A 89 -30.91 -44.10 -13.77
CA GLY A 89 -30.46 -45.37 -13.17
C GLY A 89 -31.06 -46.63 -13.80
N ASN A 90 -32.10 -46.51 -14.64
CA ASN A 90 -32.69 -47.64 -15.37
C ASN A 90 -31.86 -48.09 -16.58
N LEU A 91 -30.90 -47.28 -17.04
CA LEU A 91 -30.01 -47.61 -18.16
C LEU A 91 -28.90 -48.58 -17.70
N THR A 92 -29.26 -49.77 -17.24
CA THR A 92 -28.34 -50.70 -16.54
C THR A 92 -27.16 -51.24 -17.37
N PHE A 93 -27.14 -50.99 -18.68
CA PHE A 93 -26.03 -51.34 -19.59
C PHE A 93 -25.03 -50.20 -19.82
N LEU A 94 -25.28 -49.03 -19.22
CA LEU A 94 -24.48 -47.83 -19.42
C LEU A 94 -23.05 -48.04 -18.93
N LYS A 95 -22.10 -47.66 -19.77
CA LYS A 95 -20.66 -47.66 -19.52
C LYS A 95 -20.09 -46.26 -19.48
N ILE A 96 -20.63 -45.35 -20.28
CA ILE A 96 -20.23 -43.95 -20.34
C ILE A 96 -21.47 -43.09 -20.14
N LEU A 97 -21.41 -42.22 -19.14
CA LEU A 97 -22.40 -41.18 -18.88
C LEU A 97 -21.69 -39.83 -18.83
N ASP A 98 -21.89 -39.02 -19.86
CA ASP A 98 -21.31 -37.69 -19.98
C ASP A 98 -22.41 -36.64 -20.16
N LEU A 99 -22.57 -35.80 -19.13
CA LEU A 99 -23.48 -34.65 -19.12
C LEU A 99 -22.70 -33.33 -18.87
N SER A 100 -21.40 -33.32 -19.16
CA SER A 100 -20.52 -32.19 -18.87
C SER A 100 -20.87 -30.92 -19.66
N GLN A 101 -20.43 -29.75 -19.17
CA GLN A 101 -20.62 -28.45 -19.82
C GLN A 101 -22.09 -28.13 -20.12
N ASN A 102 -22.96 -28.32 -19.13
CA ASN A 102 -24.38 -28.01 -19.20
C ASN A 102 -24.78 -27.12 -18.00
N ASN A 103 -26.08 -26.90 -17.80
CA ASN A 103 -26.65 -26.10 -16.73
C ASN A 103 -27.43 -26.97 -15.72
N PHE A 104 -26.96 -28.19 -15.43
CA PHE A 104 -27.59 -29.04 -14.42
C PHE A 104 -27.36 -28.50 -13.00
N HIS A 105 -28.37 -28.56 -12.14
CA HIS A 105 -28.28 -28.16 -10.73
C HIS A 105 -28.88 -29.22 -9.80
N GLY A 106 -28.76 -29.03 -8.49
CA GLY A 106 -29.19 -30.02 -7.49
C GLY A 106 -28.17 -31.14 -7.28
N GLY A 107 -28.60 -32.22 -6.62
CA GLY A 107 -27.73 -33.36 -6.30
C GLY A 107 -27.69 -34.45 -7.37
N ILE A 108 -26.63 -35.26 -7.32
CA ILE A 108 -26.52 -36.49 -8.11
C ILE A 108 -27.51 -37.52 -7.53
N PRO A 109 -28.46 -38.06 -8.32
CA PRO A 109 -29.47 -38.98 -7.79
C PRO A 109 -28.85 -40.31 -7.37
N SER A 110 -29.32 -40.88 -6.26
CA SER A 110 -28.86 -42.18 -5.74
C SER A 110 -28.98 -43.33 -6.76
N SER A 111 -29.91 -43.22 -7.70
CA SER A 111 -30.13 -44.20 -8.75
C SER A 111 -28.94 -44.36 -9.71
N VAL A 112 -27.99 -43.41 -9.76
CA VAL A 112 -26.71 -43.61 -10.46
C VAL A 112 -25.97 -44.82 -9.91
N GLY A 113 -26.11 -45.13 -8.61
CA GLY A 113 -25.58 -46.35 -7.99
C GLY A 113 -26.11 -47.66 -8.59
N CYS A 114 -27.22 -47.64 -9.32
CA CYS A 114 -27.74 -48.82 -10.04
C CYS A 114 -26.96 -49.14 -11.32
N LEU A 115 -26.09 -48.23 -11.79
CA LEU A 115 -25.32 -48.38 -13.02
C LEU A 115 -24.02 -49.15 -12.75
N PHE A 116 -24.14 -50.42 -12.37
CA PHE A 116 -23.01 -51.28 -11.97
C PHE A 116 -21.97 -51.53 -13.07
N ARG A 117 -22.30 -51.25 -14.35
CA ARG A 117 -21.40 -51.37 -15.51
C ARG A 117 -20.72 -50.06 -15.89
N LEU A 118 -21.05 -48.97 -15.20
CA LEU A 118 -20.52 -47.65 -15.51
C LEU A 118 -19.00 -47.64 -15.32
N GLN A 119 -18.30 -47.19 -16.34
CA GLN A 119 -16.83 -47.07 -16.38
C GLN A 119 -16.41 -45.61 -16.33
N HIS A 120 -17.14 -44.73 -17.02
CA HIS A 120 -16.82 -43.30 -17.08
C HIS A 120 -18.06 -42.49 -16.72
N LEU A 121 -17.91 -41.66 -15.69
CA LEU A 121 -18.91 -40.69 -15.27
C LEU A 121 -18.31 -39.29 -15.40
N ASN A 122 -18.92 -38.43 -16.21
CA ASN A 122 -18.51 -37.04 -16.36
C ASN A 122 -19.70 -36.09 -16.21
N PHE A 123 -19.72 -35.33 -15.12
CA PHE A 123 -20.70 -34.27 -14.85
C PHE A 123 -20.03 -32.90 -14.68
N SER A 124 -18.80 -32.73 -15.17
CA SER A 124 -18.05 -31.50 -14.96
C SER A 124 -18.67 -30.27 -15.62
N SER A 125 -18.33 -29.08 -15.14
CA SER A 125 -18.83 -27.79 -15.66
C SER A 125 -20.37 -27.72 -15.66
N ASN A 126 -20.96 -27.86 -14.47
CA ASN A 126 -22.40 -27.72 -14.21
C ASN A 126 -22.59 -26.88 -12.93
N SER A 127 -23.79 -26.86 -12.36
CA SER A 127 -24.14 -26.17 -11.11
C SER A 127 -24.65 -27.15 -10.04
N LEU A 128 -24.13 -28.39 -10.00
CA LEU A 128 -24.51 -29.40 -8.99
C LEU A 128 -24.00 -28.98 -7.61
N ASP A 129 -24.85 -29.01 -6.57
CA ASP A 129 -24.60 -28.29 -5.31
C ASP A 129 -24.79 -29.11 -4.02
N SER A 130 -25.03 -30.41 -4.13
CA SER A 130 -25.27 -31.31 -3.00
C SER A 130 -24.11 -32.30 -2.78
N ASP A 131 -24.09 -32.97 -1.63
CA ASP A 131 -23.13 -34.05 -1.32
C ASP A 131 -23.17 -35.22 -2.32
N ILE A 132 -22.04 -35.91 -2.48
CA ILE A 132 -21.98 -37.13 -3.29
C ILE A 132 -22.73 -38.27 -2.59
N ASN A 133 -23.68 -38.86 -3.30
CA ASN A 133 -24.54 -39.90 -2.75
C ASN A 133 -23.78 -41.21 -2.43
N PRO A 134 -23.93 -41.79 -1.22
CA PRO A 134 -23.27 -43.04 -0.83
C PRO A 134 -23.60 -44.27 -1.68
N ASP A 135 -24.76 -44.30 -2.35
CA ASP A 135 -25.18 -45.44 -3.17
C ASP A 135 -24.30 -45.62 -4.42
N MET A 136 -23.55 -44.58 -4.82
CA MET A 136 -22.57 -44.65 -5.91
C MET A 136 -21.42 -45.62 -5.63
N LYS A 137 -21.23 -46.07 -4.39
CA LYS A 137 -20.32 -47.18 -4.05
C LYS A 137 -20.61 -48.48 -4.82
N ASN A 138 -21.81 -48.63 -5.36
CA ASN A 138 -22.25 -49.81 -6.12
C ASN A 138 -21.78 -49.78 -7.59
N CYS A 139 -21.22 -48.67 -8.07
CA CYS A 139 -20.61 -48.55 -9.40
C CYS A 139 -19.23 -49.25 -9.46
N SER A 140 -19.20 -50.57 -9.24
CA SER A 140 -17.95 -51.33 -9.08
C SER A 140 -17.02 -51.38 -10.32
N SER A 141 -17.56 -51.06 -11.51
CA SER A 141 -16.80 -51.03 -12.76
C SER A 141 -16.19 -49.66 -13.09
N LEU A 142 -16.31 -48.68 -12.19
CA LEU A 142 -15.91 -47.30 -12.45
C LEU A 142 -14.39 -47.18 -12.59
N GLU A 143 -13.97 -46.57 -13.70
CA GLU A 143 -12.59 -46.30 -14.06
C GLU A 143 -12.26 -44.80 -13.96
N SER A 144 -13.24 -43.92 -14.20
CA SER A 144 -13.05 -42.47 -14.14
C SER A 144 -14.28 -41.76 -13.58
N VAL A 145 -14.04 -40.81 -12.68
CA VAL A 145 -15.03 -39.87 -12.17
C VAL A 145 -14.53 -38.45 -12.39
N ASP A 146 -15.27 -37.68 -13.17
CA ASP A 146 -15.03 -36.26 -13.39
C ASP A 146 -16.25 -35.43 -12.94
N LEU A 147 -16.06 -34.66 -11.87
CA LEU A 147 -17.05 -33.77 -11.27
C LEU A 147 -16.51 -32.33 -11.17
N ASP A 148 -15.49 -31.98 -11.96
CA ASP A 148 -14.84 -30.67 -11.92
C ASP A 148 -15.84 -29.52 -12.14
N LEU A 149 -15.52 -28.33 -11.62
CA LEU A 149 -16.27 -27.10 -11.90
C LEU A 149 -17.77 -27.22 -11.60
N ASN A 150 -18.09 -27.54 -10.34
CA ASN A 150 -19.45 -27.58 -9.81
C ASN A 150 -19.50 -26.83 -8.44
N LEU A 151 -20.60 -26.98 -7.70
CA LEU A 151 -20.81 -26.42 -6.37
C LEU A 151 -20.94 -27.52 -5.30
N LEU A 152 -20.45 -28.74 -5.59
CA LEU A 152 -20.64 -29.92 -4.73
C LEU A 152 -20.04 -29.68 -3.34
N THR A 153 -20.75 -30.15 -2.32
CA THR A 153 -20.45 -29.95 -0.89
C THR A 153 -20.17 -31.29 -0.19
N GLY A 154 -19.97 -31.25 1.13
CA GLY A 154 -19.69 -32.44 1.95
C GLY A 154 -18.22 -32.84 1.94
N GLU A 155 -17.93 -34.04 2.45
CA GLU A 155 -16.59 -34.62 2.45
C GLU A 155 -16.34 -35.47 1.19
N ILE A 156 -15.06 -35.64 0.82
CA ILE A 156 -14.70 -36.64 -0.20
C ILE A 156 -15.06 -38.04 0.34
N PRO A 157 -15.91 -38.83 -0.33
CA PRO A 157 -16.39 -40.06 0.26
C PRO A 157 -15.32 -41.15 0.36
N ALA A 158 -15.10 -41.68 1.57
CA ALA A 158 -14.10 -42.71 1.82
C ALA A 158 -14.35 -44.03 1.04
N TRP A 159 -15.59 -44.30 0.62
CA TRP A 159 -15.93 -45.48 -0.17
C TRP A 159 -15.35 -45.46 -1.59
N LEU A 160 -14.90 -44.30 -2.11
CA LEU A 160 -14.16 -44.22 -3.37
C LEU A 160 -12.93 -45.13 -3.35
N GLY A 161 -12.27 -45.25 -2.19
CA GLY A 161 -11.13 -46.16 -1.97
C GLY A 161 -11.46 -47.65 -2.08
N GLY A 162 -12.75 -48.02 -2.20
CA GLY A 162 -13.22 -49.38 -2.41
C GLY A 162 -13.48 -49.77 -3.87
N LEU A 163 -13.25 -48.87 -4.83
CA LEU A 163 -13.52 -49.09 -6.26
C LEU A 163 -12.24 -49.49 -7.01
N PRO A 164 -11.97 -50.80 -7.19
CA PRO A 164 -10.62 -51.29 -7.55
C PRO A 164 -10.15 -50.89 -8.96
N ASN A 165 -11.06 -50.52 -9.85
CA ASN A 165 -10.76 -50.18 -11.24
C ASN A 165 -10.53 -48.67 -11.46
N LEU A 166 -10.67 -47.86 -10.42
CA LEU A 166 -10.63 -46.40 -10.52
C LEU A 166 -9.20 -45.93 -10.84
N LYS A 167 -9.07 -45.23 -11.97
CA LYS A 167 -7.82 -44.68 -12.51
C LYS A 167 -7.74 -43.17 -12.33
N THR A 168 -8.87 -42.48 -12.40
CA THR A 168 -8.92 -41.02 -12.37
C THR A 168 -10.05 -40.54 -11.47
N ILE A 169 -9.73 -39.59 -10.58
CA ILE A 169 -10.70 -38.86 -9.75
C ILE A 169 -10.43 -37.37 -9.91
N GLN A 170 -11.40 -36.64 -10.46
CA GLN A 170 -11.32 -35.21 -10.72
C GLN A 170 -12.49 -34.51 -10.01
N LEU A 171 -12.16 -33.65 -9.04
CA LEU A 171 -13.07 -32.88 -8.19
C LEU A 171 -12.67 -31.38 -8.15
N TYR A 172 -11.85 -30.92 -9.09
CA TYR A 172 -11.32 -29.57 -9.15
C TYR A 172 -12.45 -28.52 -9.08
N ARG A 173 -12.22 -27.47 -8.28
CA ARG A 173 -13.11 -26.30 -8.19
C ARG A 173 -14.55 -26.67 -7.80
N ASN A 174 -14.68 -27.17 -6.58
CA ASN A 174 -15.93 -27.47 -5.88
C ASN A 174 -15.90 -26.85 -4.47
N ARG A 175 -16.77 -27.31 -3.55
CA ARG A 175 -16.82 -26.89 -2.14
C ARG A 175 -16.62 -28.07 -1.20
N PHE A 176 -15.83 -29.08 -1.60
CA PHE A 176 -15.54 -30.22 -0.73
C PHE A 176 -14.75 -29.78 0.50
N THR A 177 -15.11 -30.35 1.65
CA THR A 177 -14.54 -30.09 2.99
C THR A 177 -13.95 -31.37 3.59
N GLY A 178 -13.42 -31.27 4.80
CA GLY A 178 -12.86 -32.41 5.52
C GLY A 178 -11.49 -32.83 4.98
N ILE A 179 -11.10 -34.08 5.26
CA ILE A 179 -9.76 -34.59 4.94
C ILE A 179 -9.75 -35.36 3.62
N ILE A 180 -8.55 -35.53 3.04
CA ILE A 180 -8.34 -36.52 1.97
C ILE A 180 -8.45 -37.93 2.60
N PRO A 181 -9.41 -38.78 2.18
CA PRO A 181 -9.61 -40.08 2.82
C PRO A 181 -8.40 -41.01 2.62
N PRO A 182 -7.84 -41.59 3.70
CA PRO A 182 -6.72 -42.53 3.59
C PRO A 182 -7.05 -43.78 2.76
N SER A 183 -8.32 -44.15 2.64
CA SER A 183 -8.79 -45.28 1.84
C SER A 183 -8.47 -45.15 0.36
N ILE A 184 -8.27 -43.93 -0.17
CA ILE A 184 -7.84 -43.71 -1.56
C ILE A 184 -6.50 -44.41 -1.84
N ALA A 185 -5.65 -44.57 -0.83
CA ALA A 185 -4.38 -45.30 -0.95
C ALA A 185 -4.54 -46.80 -1.28
N ASN A 186 -5.75 -47.36 -1.20
CA ASN A 186 -6.01 -48.76 -1.56
C ASN A 186 -6.17 -48.97 -3.08
N LEU A 187 -6.25 -47.90 -3.88
CA LEU A 187 -6.55 -47.96 -5.30
C LEU A 187 -5.29 -48.22 -6.15
N SER A 188 -4.92 -49.49 -6.34
CA SER A 188 -3.68 -49.84 -7.07
C SER A 188 -3.65 -49.39 -8.54
N ALA A 189 -4.81 -49.16 -9.16
CA ALA A 189 -4.94 -48.71 -10.55
C ALA A 189 -4.99 -47.17 -10.69
N LEU A 190 -4.98 -46.42 -9.58
CA LEU A 190 -5.15 -44.97 -9.62
C LEU A 190 -3.91 -44.28 -10.22
N GLU A 191 -4.14 -43.48 -11.25
CA GLU A 191 -3.13 -42.76 -12.02
C GLU A 191 -3.17 -41.26 -11.78
N THR A 192 -4.37 -40.69 -11.55
CA THR A 192 -4.56 -39.25 -11.40
C THR A 192 -5.54 -38.91 -10.28
N ILE A 193 -5.15 -37.99 -9.41
CA ILE A 193 -6.05 -37.27 -8.51
C ILE A 193 -5.95 -35.77 -8.75
N ASP A 194 -7.10 -35.13 -8.95
CA ASP A 194 -7.22 -33.68 -8.96
C ASP A 194 -8.32 -33.23 -7.99
N PHE A 195 -7.90 -32.70 -6.85
CA PHE A 195 -8.78 -32.16 -5.81
C PHE A 195 -8.55 -30.65 -5.60
N ALA A 196 -7.93 -29.97 -6.57
CA ALA A 196 -7.56 -28.57 -6.40
C ALA A 196 -8.78 -27.63 -6.26
N ALA A 197 -8.56 -26.45 -5.69
CA ALA A 197 -9.58 -25.41 -5.51
C ALA A 197 -10.83 -25.92 -4.74
N ASN A 198 -10.60 -26.48 -3.54
CA ASN A 198 -11.64 -26.92 -2.61
C ASN A 198 -11.36 -26.35 -1.21
N GLN A 199 -12.04 -26.86 -0.18
CA GLN A 199 -11.86 -26.48 1.22
C GLN A 199 -11.27 -27.64 2.06
N LEU A 200 -10.47 -28.51 1.43
CA LEU A 200 -9.91 -29.67 2.09
C LEU A 200 -8.86 -29.28 3.14
N GLU A 201 -8.87 -29.95 4.28
CA GLU A 201 -7.98 -29.71 5.40
C GLU A 201 -7.26 -31.00 5.86
N GLY A 202 -6.52 -30.90 6.97
CA GLY A 202 -5.75 -32.03 7.50
C GLY A 202 -4.45 -32.29 6.71
N VAL A 203 -3.90 -33.48 6.89
CA VAL A 203 -2.61 -33.89 6.31
C VAL A 203 -2.79 -34.69 5.03
N ILE A 204 -1.79 -34.65 4.15
CA ILE A 204 -1.73 -35.53 2.97
C ILE A 204 -1.46 -36.97 3.45
N PRO A 205 -2.32 -37.97 3.13
CA PRO A 205 -2.12 -39.34 3.59
C PRO A 205 -0.82 -39.96 3.06
N GLU A 206 0.00 -40.53 3.94
CA GLU A 206 1.27 -41.16 3.58
C GLU A 206 1.11 -42.31 2.57
N GLY A 207 0.00 -43.05 2.66
CA GLY A 207 -0.29 -44.18 1.77
C GLY A 207 -0.30 -43.84 0.29
N LEU A 208 -0.66 -42.60 -0.08
CA LEU A 208 -0.62 -42.13 -1.47
C LEU A 208 0.81 -42.17 -2.04
N GLY A 209 1.82 -41.98 -1.19
CA GLY A 209 3.23 -42.06 -1.55
C GLY A 209 3.73 -43.47 -1.89
N LYS A 210 2.89 -44.51 -1.76
CA LYS A 210 3.24 -45.91 -2.06
C LYS A 210 2.58 -46.41 -3.36
N MET A 211 1.78 -45.57 -4.01
CA MET A 211 0.98 -45.95 -5.18
C MET A 211 1.81 -45.79 -6.46
N THR A 212 2.38 -46.90 -6.95
CA THR A 212 3.31 -46.88 -8.09
C THR A 212 2.69 -46.53 -9.44
N SER A 213 1.35 -46.59 -9.56
CA SER A 213 0.61 -46.18 -10.76
C SER A 213 0.34 -44.67 -10.79
N LEU A 214 0.45 -43.99 -9.64
CA LEU A 214 0.06 -42.59 -9.48
C LEU A 214 1.06 -41.70 -10.22
N SER A 215 0.56 -40.95 -11.19
CA SER A 215 1.33 -40.13 -12.12
C SER A 215 1.08 -38.64 -11.95
N SER A 216 -0.10 -38.26 -11.43
CA SER A 216 -0.49 -36.86 -11.23
C SER A 216 -1.21 -36.70 -9.90
N ILE A 217 -0.69 -35.80 -9.08
CA ILE A 217 -1.27 -35.41 -7.80
C ILE A 217 -1.44 -33.90 -7.79
N ILE A 218 -2.69 -33.45 -7.84
CA ILE A 218 -3.06 -32.04 -7.93
C ILE A 218 -3.98 -31.72 -6.76
N LEU A 219 -3.45 -31.03 -5.76
CA LEU A 219 -4.10 -30.69 -4.49
C LEU A 219 -4.02 -29.19 -4.18
N SER A 220 -3.67 -28.37 -5.18
CA SER A 220 -3.47 -26.93 -5.02
C SER A 220 -4.74 -26.20 -4.54
N GLU A 221 -4.59 -25.02 -3.94
CA GLU A 221 -5.71 -24.15 -3.52
C GLU A 221 -6.67 -24.86 -2.55
N ASN A 222 -6.15 -25.27 -1.40
CA ASN A 222 -6.89 -25.92 -0.32
C ASN A 222 -6.40 -25.40 1.05
N HIS A 223 -6.77 -26.07 2.15
CA HIS A 223 -6.34 -25.78 3.51
C HIS A 223 -5.46 -26.89 4.11
N LEU A 224 -4.82 -27.71 3.27
CA LEU A 224 -3.97 -28.83 3.70
C LEU A 224 -2.77 -28.32 4.53
N ALA A 225 -2.44 -29.05 5.59
CA ALA A 225 -1.40 -28.72 6.54
C ALA A 225 -0.45 -29.92 6.79
N GLY A 226 0.60 -29.68 7.59
CA GLY A 226 1.63 -30.68 7.85
C GLY A 226 2.71 -30.71 6.77
N THR A 227 3.47 -31.81 6.72
CA THR A 227 4.58 -32.00 5.78
C THR A 227 4.18 -32.88 4.59
N ILE A 228 4.86 -32.72 3.45
CA ILE A 228 4.77 -33.71 2.36
C ILE A 228 5.38 -35.04 2.85
N PRO A 229 4.63 -36.16 2.83
CA PRO A 229 5.16 -37.44 3.27
C PRO A 229 6.36 -37.90 2.41
N ALA A 230 7.43 -38.36 3.04
CA ALA A 230 8.69 -38.68 2.36
C ALA A 230 8.55 -39.73 1.23
N ALA A 231 7.56 -40.64 1.36
CA ALA A 231 7.28 -41.67 0.35
C ALA A 231 6.96 -41.08 -1.05
N PHE A 232 6.40 -39.87 -1.12
CA PHE A 232 6.11 -39.19 -2.39
C PHE A 232 7.37 -38.91 -3.20
N PHE A 233 8.49 -38.68 -2.51
CA PHE A 233 9.78 -38.42 -3.13
C PHE A 233 10.48 -39.68 -3.64
N ASN A 234 9.79 -40.82 -3.67
CA ASN A 234 10.26 -42.07 -4.27
C ASN A 234 9.32 -42.61 -5.35
N LEU A 235 8.30 -41.83 -5.76
CA LEU A 235 7.34 -42.22 -6.79
C LEU A 235 7.88 -41.88 -8.19
N SER A 236 8.65 -42.79 -8.77
CA SER A 236 9.24 -42.60 -10.12
C SER A 236 8.22 -42.44 -11.25
N SER A 237 6.96 -42.82 -11.02
CA SER A 237 5.83 -42.64 -11.94
C SER A 237 5.35 -41.19 -12.02
N LEU A 238 5.68 -40.36 -11.03
CA LEU A 238 5.13 -39.02 -10.88
C LEU A 238 5.62 -38.09 -12.00
N THR A 239 4.65 -37.46 -12.67
CA THR A 239 4.86 -36.47 -13.73
C THR A 239 4.39 -35.09 -13.30
N THR A 240 3.36 -35.02 -12.47
CA THR A 240 2.80 -33.76 -11.94
C THR A 240 2.63 -33.87 -10.43
N PHE A 241 3.26 -32.96 -9.70
CA PHE A 241 3.07 -32.79 -8.27
C PHE A 241 2.76 -31.32 -7.98
N ALA A 242 1.50 -31.04 -7.67
CA ALA A 242 0.99 -29.69 -7.45
C ALA A 242 0.25 -29.61 -6.12
N VAL A 243 0.78 -28.83 -5.19
CA VAL A 243 0.20 -28.61 -3.85
C VAL A 243 0.23 -27.12 -3.48
N ALA A 244 0.27 -26.25 -4.50
CA ALA A 244 0.41 -24.82 -4.31
C ALA A 244 -0.78 -24.22 -3.54
N ALA A 245 -0.61 -23.06 -2.90
CA ALA A 245 -1.67 -22.38 -2.14
C ALA A 245 -2.33 -23.29 -1.08
N ASN A 246 -1.52 -23.75 -0.13
CA ASN A 246 -1.93 -24.53 1.04
C ASN A 246 -1.22 -24.03 2.31
N LYS A 247 -1.35 -24.74 3.42
CA LYS A 247 -0.67 -24.47 4.71
C LYS A 247 0.45 -25.48 4.98
N LEU A 248 1.00 -26.11 3.94
CA LEU A 248 2.04 -27.13 4.07
C LEU A 248 3.37 -26.51 4.50
N HIS A 249 4.15 -27.25 5.27
CA HIS A 249 5.47 -26.83 5.75
C HIS A 249 6.48 -27.98 5.68
N GLY A 250 7.71 -27.73 6.15
CA GLY A 250 8.79 -28.69 6.15
C GLY A 250 9.88 -28.36 5.15
N LYS A 251 10.80 -29.31 4.93
CA LYS A 251 11.96 -29.18 4.03
C LYS A 251 11.85 -30.17 2.87
N LEU A 252 12.45 -29.81 1.75
CA LEU A 252 12.60 -30.71 0.61
C LEU A 252 13.82 -31.62 0.80
N PRO A 253 13.74 -32.91 0.44
CA PRO A 253 14.89 -33.79 0.47
C PRO A 253 16.01 -33.30 -0.46
N SER A 254 17.26 -33.43 -0.02
CA SER A 254 18.43 -33.01 -0.81
C SER A 254 18.60 -33.82 -2.09
N ASP A 255 18.09 -35.05 -2.14
CA ASP A 255 18.17 -36.02 -3.24
C ASP A 255 16.87 -36.12 -4.06
N LEU A 256 15.91 -35.22 -3.84
CA LEU A 256 14.59 -35.18 -4.49
C LEU A 256 14.61 -35.50 -5.99
N GLY A 257 15.50 -34.86 -6.75
CA GLY A 257 15.52 -35.02 -8.20
C GLY A 257 16.07 -36.37 -8.68
N ALA A 258 16.80 -37.11 -7.84
CA ALA A 258 17.33 -38.43 -8.20
C ALA A 258 16.24 -39.50 -8.28
N HIS A 259 15.15 -39.31 -7.53
CA HIS A 259 14.08 -40.31 -7.39
C HIS A 259 12.84 -39.99 -8.23
N LEU A 260 12.75 -38.79 -8.82
CA LEU A 260 11.62 -38.33 -9.63
C LEU A 260 12.02 -38.01 -11.08
N PRO A 261 12.56 -38.98 -11.85
CA PRO A 261 13.12 -38.72 -13.18
C PRO A 261 12.08 -38.34 -14.24
N ASN A 262 10.79 -38.61 -14.00
CA ASN A 262 9.70 -38.32 -14.93
C ASN A 262 8.96 -37.01 -14.63
N LEU A 263 9.36 -36.30 -13.58
CA LEU A 263 8.67 -35.11 -13.12
C LEU A 263 8.74 -33.99 -14.17
N LYS A 264 7.58 -33.47 -14.55
CA LYS A 264 7.41 -32.36 -15.47
C LYS A 264 7.00 -31.09 -14.73
N ASP A 265 6.07 -31.22 -13.78
CA ASP A 265 5.50 -30.08 -13.08
C ASP A 265 5.68 -30.29 -11.58
N LEU A 266 6.44 -29.39 -10.96
CA LEU A 266 6.62 -29.30 -9.51
C LEU A 266 6.13 -27.94 -9.05
N LEU A 267 4.92 -27.88 -8.50
CA LEU A 267 4.23 -26.65 -8.13
C LEU A 267 3.95 -26.65 -6.61
N LEU A 268 4.86 -26.03 -5.86
CA LEU A 268 4.82 -25.96 -4.39
C LEU A 268 4.55 -24.54 -3.87
N GLY A 269 4.26 -23.59 -4.77
CA GLY A 269 4.15 -22.18 -4.44
C GLY A 269 3.10 -21.85 -3.37
N THR A 270 3.19 -20.71 -2.70
CA THR A 270 2.23 -20.23 -1.70
C THR A 270 1.99 -21.26 -0.59
N ASN A 271 3.05 -21.58 0.14
CA ASN A 271 3.05 -22.50 1.28
C ASN A 271 4.02 -21.97 2.37
N ARG A 272 4.43 -22.82 3.31
CA ARG A 272 5.37 -22.51 4.39
C ARG A 272 6.60 -23.43 4.37
N PHE A 273 7.05 -23.85 3.18
CA PHE A 273 8.27 -24.65 3.03
C PHE A 273 9.50 -23.84 3.42
N THR A 274 10.48 -24.50 4.04
CA THR A 274 11.73 -23.90 4.52
C THR A 274 12.94 -24.73 4.08
N GLY A 275 14.15 -24.25 4.38
CA GLY A 275 15.39 -24.92 3.99
C GLY A 275 15.89 -24.47 2.62
N TYR A 276 16.66 -25.31 1.95
CA TYR A 276 17.35 -24.98 0.69
C TYR A 276 16.65 -25.63 -0.51
N LEU A 277 16.75 -24.99 -1.67
CA LEU A 277 16.37 -25.61 -2.93
C LEU A 277 17.40 -26.71 -3.29
N PRO A 278 16.99 -27.98 -3.51
CA PRO A 278 17.94 -29.07 -3.71
C PRO A 278 18.56 -29.06 -5.12
N ALA A 279 19.90 -29.06 -5.19
CA ALA A 279 20.65 -29.11 -6.45
C ALA A 279 20.36 -30.39 -7.26
N SER A 280 20.00 -31.49 -6.59
CA SER A 280 19.67 -32.76 -7.23
C SER A 280 18.48 -32.68 -8.20
N LEU A 281 17.67 -31.62 -8.13
CA LEU A 281 16.58 -31.38 -9.08
C LEU A 281 17.05 -31.49 -10.53
N VAL A 282 18.31 -31.15 -10.83
CA VAL A 282 18.91 -31.30 -12.17
C VAL A 282 18.76 -32.71 -12.77
N ASN A 283 18.64 -33.74 -11.93
CA ASN A 283 18.43 -35.13 -12.37
C ASN A 283 16.99 -35.38 -12.88
N ALA A 284 16.02 -34.54 -12.50
CA ALA A 284 14.66 -34.54 -13.03
C ALA A 284 14.60 -33.76 -14.36
N THR A 285 15.28 -34.30 -15.38
CA THR A 285 15.52 -33.66 -16.69
C THR A 285 14.27 -33.34 -17.51
N LYS A 286 13.08 -33.81 -17.10
CA LYS A 286 11.81 -33.55 -17.77
C LYS A 286 11.05 -32.33 -17.22
N ILE A 287 11.58 -31.66 -16.19
CA ILE A 287 10.94 -30.50 -15.57
C ILE A 287 10.67 -29.42 -16.63
N TYR A 288 9.40 -29.04 -16.71
CA TYR A 288 8.85 -28.03 -17.60
C TYR A 288 8.36 -26.81 -16.82
N ARG A 289 7.72 -27.01 -15.67
CA ARG A 289 7.32 -25.96 -14.73
C ARG A 289 7.88 -26.26 -13.33
N LEU A 290 8.63 -25.31 -12.80
CA LEU A 290 9.11 -25.31 -11.42
C LEU A 290 8.62 -24.03 -10.74
N ASP A 291 7.70 -24.17 -9.80
CA ASP A 291 7.18 -23.07 -9.00
C ASP A 291 7.34 -23.35 -7.52
N MET A 292 8.20 -22.56 -6.88
CA MET A 292 8.52 -22.61 -5.46
C MET A 292 8.23 -21.27 -4.78
N SER A 293 7.45 -20.41 -5.43
CA SER A 293 7.23 -19.04 -4.98
C SER A 293 6.44 -18.94 -3.67
N PHE A 294 6.47 -17.79 -2.98
CA PHE A 294 5.70 -17.54 -1.75
C PHE A 294 5.91 -18.65 -0.70
N ASN A 295 7.14 -18.82 -0.27
CA ASN A 295 7.56 -19.79 0.75
C ASN A 295 8.65 -19.15 1.66
N GLY A 296 9.19 -19.93 2.60
CA GLY A 296 10.31 -19.55 3.46
C GLY A 296 11.63 -20.19 3.05
N LEU A 297 11.86 -20.42 1.75
CA LEU A 297 13.11 -21.02 1.26
C LEU A 297 14.28 -20.05 1.44
N THR A 298 15.42 -20.57 1.88
CA THR A 298 16.62 -19.81 2.27
C THR A 298 17.84 -20.26 1.48
N GLY A 299 18.94 -19.51 1.63
CA GLY A 299 20.23 -19.82 1.02
C GLY A 299 20.28 -19.44 -0.47
N ARG A 300 21.34 -19.89 -1.15
CA ARG A 300 21.55 -19.56 -2.56
C ARG A 300 20.76 -20.47 -3.49
N LEU A 301 20.44 -19.99 -4.69
CA LEU A 301 19.95 -20.85 -5.76
C LEU A 301 21.12 -21.70 -6.29
N PRO A 302 21.04 -23.04 -6.28
CA PRO A 302 22.10 -23.88 -6.83
C PRO A 302 22.27 -23.62 -8.34
N PRO A 303 23.51 -23.53 -8.86
CA PRO A 303 23.76 -23.33 -10.29
C PRO A 303 23.12 -24.40 -11.18
N GLU A 304 23.00 -25.62 -10.68
CA GLU A 304 22.40 -26.78 -11.36
C GLU A 304 20.93 -26.56 -11.73
N ILE A 305 20.22 -25.69 -11.01
CA ILE A 305 18.84 -25.30 -11.36
C ILE A 305 18.80 -24.65 -12.74
N GLY A 306 19.85 -23.92 -13.12
CA GLY A 306 19.95 -23.34 -14.45
C GLY A 306 20.15 -24.38 -15.56
N MET A 307 20.57 -25.61 -15.24
CA MET A 307 20.74 -26.70 -16.20
C MET A 307 19.44 -27.47 -16.49
N LEU A 308 18.40 -27.28 -15.67
CA LEU A 308 17.08 -27.89 -15.86
C LEU A 308 16.39 -27.48 -17.16
N CYS A 309 16.64 -26.25 -17.60
CA CYS A 309 15.96 -25.62 -18.73
C CYS A 309 14.42 -25.69 -18.73
N PRO A 310 13.76 -25.26 -17.63
CA PRO A 310 12.31 -25.22 -17.57
C PRO A 310 11.75 -24.15 -18.53
N LYS A 311 10.47 -24.29 -18.89
CA LYS A 311 9.72 -23.21 -19.53
C LYS A 311 9.37 -22.11 -18.52
N TYR A 312 9.01 -22.52 -17.31
CA TYR A 312 8.58 -21.65 -16.21
C TYR A 312 9.44 -21.94 -14.98
N LEU A 313 10.15 -20.92 -14.50
CA LEU A 313 10.89 -20.95 -13.24
C LEU A 313 10.46 -19.78 -12.37
N SER A 314 9.90 -20.10 -11.20
CA SER A 314 9.51 -19.12 -10.19
C SER A 314 10.03 -19.54 -8.83
N VAL A 315 10.80 -18.65 -8.20
CA VAL A 315 11.24 -18.74 -6.81
C VAL A 315 10.95 -17.43 -6.06
N SER A 316 9.99 -16.66 -6.56
CA SER A 316 9.67 -15.34 -5.99
C SER A 316 9.14 -15.44 -4.56
N GLU A 317 9.22 -14.36 -3.79
CA GLU A 317 8.66 -14.27 -2.43
C GLU A 317 9.21 -15.38 -1.52
N ASN A 318 10.53 -15.38 -1.36
CA ASN A 318 11.30 -16.28 -0.52
C ASN A 318 12.46 -15.50 0.15
N GLN A 319 13.37 -16.21 0.80
CA GLN A 319 14.56 -15.68 1.48
C GLN A 319 15.84 -16.11 0.74
N ILE A 320 15.79 -16.22 -0.59
CA ILE A 320 16.94 -16.64 -1.40
C ILE A 320 17.94 -15.50 -1.49
N VAL A 321 19.22 -15.83 -1.30
CA VAL A 321 20.33 -14.87 -1.36
C VAL A 321 21.18 -15.09 -2.61
N ALA A 322 21.68 -14.00 -3.16
CA ALA A 322 22.78 -14.00 -4.11
C ALA A 322 23.54 -12.69 -3.93
N SER A 323 24.87 -12.69 -3.84
CA SER A 323 25.63 -11.44 -3.65
C SER A 323 26.91 -11.40 -4.46
N THR A 324 27.48 -12.57 -4.75
CA THR A 324 28.69 -12.74 -5.54
C THR A 324 28.35 -13.18 -6.97
N PRO A 325 29.24 -12.98 -7.96
CA PRO A 325 29.06 -13.52 -9.30
C PRO A 325 28.84 -15.05 -9.32
N GLN A 326 29.43 -15.77 -8.37
CA GLN A 326 29.26 -17.21 -8.21
C GLN A 326 27.84 -17.58 -7.78
N ASP A 327 27.20 -16.78 -6.92
CA ASP A 327 25.80 -17.03 -6.54
C ASP A 327 24.83 -16.84 -7.71
N TRP A 328 25.21 -16.01 -8.68
CA TRP A 328 24.46 -15.75 -9.91
C TRP A 328 24.75 -16.76 -11.04
N GLU A 329 25.62 -17.76 -10.82
CA GLU A 329 26.05 -18.70 -11.87
C GLU A 329 24.88 -19.48 -12.51
N PHE A 330 23.79 -19.70 -11.76
CA PHE A 330 22.55 -20.29 -12.32
C PHE A 330 22.01 -19.50 -13.53
N MET A 331 22.15 -18.17 -13.54
CA MET A 331 21.71 -17.32 -14.67
C MET A 331 22.53 -17.62 -15.93
N THR A 332 23.82 -17.90 -15.76
CA THR A 332 24.69 -18.29 -16.87
C THR A 332 24.25 -19.62 -17.47
N PHE A 333 23.92 -20.61 -16.65
CA PHE A 333 23.38 -21.89 -17.14
C PHE A 333 22.03 -21.73 -17.85
N LEU A 334 21.16 -20.84 -17.35
CA LEU A 334 19.87 -20.53 -17.99
C LEU A 334 20.00 -19.95 -19.40
N THR A 335 21.15 -19.39 -19.80
CA THR A 335 21.36 -18.91 -21.18
C THR A 335 21.25 -20.02 -22.22
N ASN A 336 21.53 -21.27 -21.84
CA ASN A 336 21.39 -22.43 -22.73
C ASN A 336 19.92 -22.90 -22.89
N CYS A 337 19.00 -22.32 -22.13
CA CYS A 337 17.63 -22.82 -22.01
C CYS A 337 16.66 -22.14 -22.98
N THR A 338 16.67 -22.59 -24.23
CA THR A 338 15.83 -22.05 -25.33
C THR A 338 14.32 -22.16 -25.11
N ARG A 339 13.88 -23.01 -24.17
CA ARG A 339 12.47 -23.20 -23.80
C ARG A 339 11.99 -22.20 -22.75
N LEU A 340 12.88 -21.50 -22.05
CA LEU A 340 12.50 -20.57 -20.99
C LEU A 340 11.58 -19.47 -21.56
N ARG A 341 10.48 -19.22 -20.86
CA ARG A 341 9.47 -18.19 -21.17
C ARG A 341 9.19 -17.29 -19.97
N VAL A 342 9.24 -17.84 -18.75
CA VAL A 342 8.95 -17.11 -17.52
C VAL A 342 10.07 -17.34 -16.52
N LEU A 343 10.67 -16.26 -16.05
CA LEU A 343 11.64 -16.24 -14.96
C LEU A 343 11.18 -15.23 -13.91
N ARG A 344 10.87 -15.71 -12.71
CA ARG A 344 10.40 -14.87 -11.61
C ARG A 344 11.24 -15.07 -10.35
N LEU A 345 11.97 -14.02 -9.98
CA LEU A 345 12.93 -13.96 -8.88
C LEU A 345 12.57 -12.87 -7.85
N SER A 346 11.42 -12.19 -8.00
CA SER A 346 11.04 -11.05 -7.18
C SER A 346 10.82 -11.40 -5.70
N GLY A 347 10.95 -10.44 -4.79
CA GLY A 347 10.67 -10.67 -3.37
C GLY A 347 11.66 -11.64 -2.74
N ASN A 348 12.96 -11.38 -2.90
CA ASN A 348 14.03 -12.19 -2.33
C ASN A 348 15.12 -11.27 -1.73
N MET A 349 16.22 -11.86 -1.27
CA MET A 349 17.41 -11.14 -0.80
C MET A 349 18.54 -11.18 -1.84
N LEU A 350 18.19 -11.09 -3.14
CA LEU A 350 19.19 -11.05 -4.21
C LEU A 350 19.86 -9.69 -4.23
N ALA A 351 21.18 -9.67 -4.18
CA ALA A 351 22.07 -8.52 -4.10
C ALA A 351 23.20 -8.64 -5.12
N GLY A 352 24.19 -7.75 -5.03
CA GLY A 352 25.26 -7.66 -6.03
C GLY A 352 24.75 -7.06 -7.33
N VAL A 353 25.37 -7.39 -8.47
CA VAL A 353 25.02 -6.82 -9.78
C VAL A 353 24.28 -7.86 -10.61
N LEU A 354 23.19 -7.45 -11.28
CA LEU A 354 22.50 -8.33 -12.25
C LEU A 354 23.48 -8.70 -13.38
N PRO A 355 23.78 -9.98 -13.60
CA PRO A 355 24.84 -10.38 -14.53
C PRO A 355 24.47 -10.06 -15.98
N SER A 356 25.45 -9.71 -16.80
CA SER A 356 25.26 -9.42 -18.23
C SER A 356 24.71 -10.61 -19.03
N SER A 357 24.89 -11.83 -18.52
CA SER A 357 24.30 -13.06 -19.07
C SER A 357 22.77 -13.02 -19.15
N VAL A 358 22.09 -12.15 -18.40
CA VAL A 358 20.64 -11.91 -18.53
C VAL A 358 20.24 -11.56 -19.97
N GLY A 359 21.11 -10.86 -20.71
CA GLY A 359 20.87 -10.51 -22.11
C GLY A 359 21.01 -11.66 -23.10
N ASN A 360 21.52 -12.81 -22.64
CA ASN A 360 21.70 -14.04 -23.42
C ASN A 360 20.70 -15.13 -23.00
N LEU A 361 19.71 -14.80 -22.15
CA LEU A 361 18.60 -15.71 -21.89
C LEU A 361 17.80 -15.98 -23.18
N SER A 362 16.94 -16.99 -23.12
CA SER A 362 16.05 -17.38 -24.22
C SER A 362 15.44 -16.17 -24.95
N ALA A 363 15.65 -16.08 -26.26
CA ALA A 363 15.01 -15.06 -27.11
C ALA A 363 13.47 -15.13 -27.12
N GLN A 364 12.91 -16.16 -26.49
CA GLN A 364 11.49 -16.37 -26.34
C GLN A 364 10.98 -15.98 -24.95
N LEU A 365 11.84 -15.46 -24.07
CA LEU A 365 11.45 -15.01 -22.74
C LEU A 365 10.36 -13.92 -22.85
N GLN A 366 9.28 -14.12 -22.11
CA GLN A 366 8.10 -13.25 -22.08
C GLN A 366 7.98 -12.49 -20.76
N VAL A 367 8.46 -13.07 -19.66
CA VAL A 367 8.33 -12.50 -18.33
C VAL A 367 9.68 -12.58 -17.62
N LEU A 368 10.18 -11.42 -17.18
CA LEU A 368 11.37 -11.31 -16.35
C LEU A 368 11.07 -10.43 -15.13
N TYR A 369 10.89 -11.06 -13.98
CA TYR A 369 10.60 -10.37 -12.72
C TYR A 369 11.80 -10.50 -11.78
N VAL A 370 12.45 -9.38 -11.49
CA VAL A 370 13.59 -9.29 -10.56
C VAL A 370 13.41 -8.18 -9.51
N GLY A 371 12.24 -7.54 -9.49
CA GLY A 371 11.90 -6.49 -8.51
C GLY A 371 11.87 -6.97 -7.06
N TYR A 372 11.78 -6.07 -6.08
CA TYR A 372 11.74 -6.38 -4.64
C TYR A 372 12.93 -7.23 -4.19
N ASN A 373 14.13 -6.69 -4.41
CA ASN A 373 15.41 -7.30 -4.05
C ASN A 373 16.41 -6.19 -3.64
N MET A 374 17.68 -6.54 -3.45
CA MET A 374 18.79 -5.63 -3.13
C MET A 374 19.79 -5.51 -4.29
N ILE A 375 19.35 -5.72 -5.53
CA ILE A 375 20.22 -5.73 -6.71
C ILE A 375 20.73 -4.31 -6.98
N SER A 376 22.04 -4.19 -7.13
CA SER A 376 22.78 -2.94 -7.34
C SER A 376 23.43 -2.89 -8.72
N GLY A 377 24.20 -1.83 -9.00
CA GLY A 377 24.87 -1.64 -10.28
C GLY A 377 23.92 -1.13 -11.36
N THR A 378 24.30 -1.25 -12.63
CA THR A 378 23.50 -0.75 -13.76
C THR A 378 22.62 -1.83 -14.37
N ILE A 379 21.54 -1.41 -15.03
CA ILE A 379 20.71 -2.30 -15.84
C ILE A 379 21.55 -2.77 -17.05
N PRO A 380 21.81 -4.09 -17.23
CA PRO A 380 22.61 -4.57 -18.35
C PRO A 380 21.95 -4.24 -19.70
N PHE A 381 22.69 -3.59 -20.60
CA PHE A 381 22.18 -3.21 -21.93
C PHE A 381 21.68 -4.41 -22.75
N GLY A 382 22.21 -5.61 -22.48
CA GLY A 382 21.80 -6.87 -23.11
C GLY A 382 20.34 -7.25 -22.86
N ILE A 383 19.66 -6.68 -21.86
CA ILE A 383 18.21 -6.88 -21.64
C ILE A 383 17.40 -6.53 -22.90
N SER A 384 17.86 -5.56 -23.68
CA SER A 384 17.25 -5.17 -24.97
C SER A 384 17.27 -6.26 -26.05
N ASN A 385 18.02 -7.36 -25.87
CA ASN A 385 18.01 -8.51 -26.77
C ASN A 385 16.77 -9.40 -26.57
N LEU A 386 16.06 -9.27 -25.45
CA LEU A 386 14.90 -10.09 -25.09
C LEU A 386 13.63 -9.55 -25.77
N VAL A 387 13.63 -9.45 -27.11
CA VAL A 387 12.61 -8.74 -27.89
C VAL A 387 11.19 -9.31 -27.80
N ARG A 388 11.01 -10.51 -27.22
CA ARG A 388 9.70 -11.14 -26.96
C ARG A 388 9.18 -10.92 -25.54
N LEU A 389 9.85 -10.08 -24.76
CA LEU A 389 9.45 -9.75 -23.40
C LEU A 389 8.16 -8.94 -23.43
N ASN A 390 7.17 -9.39 -22.67
CA ASN A 390 5.90 -8.72 -22.44
C ASN A 390 5.91 -7.96 -21.11
N TYR A 391 6.60 -8.49 -20.09
CA TYR A 391 6.64 -7.88 -18.77
C TYR A 391 8.05 -7.84 -18.21
N LEU A 392 8.48 -6.65 -17.78
CA LEU A 392 9.75 -6.39 -17.11
C LEU A 392 9.50 -5.63 -15.82
N THR A 393 9.82 -6.25 -14.68
CA THR A 393 9.90 -5.53 -13.40
C THR A 393 11.30 -5.60 -12.82
N LEU A 394 11.83 -4.41 -12.55
CA LEU A 394 13.09 -4.11 -11.89
C LEU A 394 12.85 -3.33 -10.58
N SER A 395 11.59 -3.13 -10.19
CA SER A 395 11.22 -2.20 -9.12
C SER A 395 11.76 -2.59 -7.74
N HIS A 396 11.83 -1.65 -6.80
CA HIS A 396 12.30 -1.90 -5.42
C HIS A 396 13.65 -2.64 -5.41
N ASN A 397 14.68 -1.98 -5.94
CA ASN A 397 16.05 -2.45 -5.98
C ASN A 397 17.00 -1.25 -5.75
N GLN A 398 18.29 -1.46 -5.96
CA GLN A 398 19.33 -0.44 -5.86
C GLN A 398 19.98 -0.18 -7.23
N PHE A 399 19.24 -0.35 -8.33
CA PHE A 399 19.78 -0.09 -9.68
C PHE A 399 20.16 1.38 -9.81
N THR A 400 21.33 1.62 -10.39
CA THR A 400 21.96 2.92 -10.62
C THR A 400 22.23 3.14 -12.12
N GLY A 401 22.77 4.30 -12.48
CA GLY A 401 23.13 4.62 -13.85
C GLY A 401 21.92 5.03 -14.69
N VAL A 402 22.08 5.03 -16.01
CA VAL A 402 21.06 5.53 -16.94
C VAL A 402 20.20 4.41 -17.51
N LEU A 403 18.96 4.72 -17.87
CA LEU A 403 18.12 3.80 -18.64
C LEU A 403 18.66 3.69 -20.08
N PRO A 404 19.06 2.51 -20.58
CA PRO A 404 19.67 2.39 -21.90
C PRO A 404 18.73 2.77 -23.06
N GLU A 405 19.21 3.54 -24.04
CA GLU A 405 18.45 3.86 -25.27
C GLU A 405 18.01 2.60 -26.05
N SER A 406 18.72 1.48 -25.89
CA SER A 406 18.33 0.22 -26.53
C SER A 406 17.04 -0.39 -25.97
N MET A 407 16.54 0.09 -24.81
CA MET A 407 15.29 -0.37 -24.21
C MET A 407 14.09 -0.23 -25.15
N GLY A 408 14.09 0.81 -26.00
CA GLY A 408 13.05 1.03 -27.01
C GLY A 408 12.98 -0.03 -28.12
N ARG A 409 13.82 -1.08 -28.08
CA ARG A 409 13.72 -2.26 -28.97
C ARG A 409 12.69 -3.28 -28.51
N LEU A 410 12.24 -3.21 -27.25
CA LEU A 410 11.28 -4.15 -26.66
C LEU A 410 9.85 -3.81 -27.06
N ASN A 411 9.53 -3.90 -28.35
CA ASN A 411 8.28 -3.40 -28.92
C ASN A 411 7.03 -4.22 -28.51
N LEU A 412 7.22 -5.42 -27.97
CA LEU A 412 6.15 -6.28 -27.43
C LEU A 412 5.92 -6.08 -25.93
N LEU A 413 6.69 -5.20 -25.29
CA LEU A 413 6.58 -4.97 -23.86
C LEU A 413 5.26 -4.26 -23.55
N GLN A 414 4.50 -4.85 -22.65
CA GLN A 414 3.21 -4.37 -22.15
C GLN A 414 3.35 -3.67 -20.79
N ALA A 415 4.32 -4.07 -19.97
CA ALA A 415 4.58 -3.39 -18.70
C ALA A 415 6.07 -3.23 -18.43
N LEU A 416 6.46 -1.99 -18.08
CA LEU A 416 7.80 -1.63 -17.62
C LEU A 416 7.70 -0.96 -16.25
N PHE A 417 8.16 -1.66 -15.22
CA PHE A 417 8.22 -1.14 -13.86
C PHE A 417 9.66 -1.12 -13.35
N MET A 418 10.14 0.07 -13.00
CA MET A 418 11.50 0.34 -12.52
C MET A 418 11.53 1.36 -11.37
N HIS A 419 10.38 1.55 -10.72
CA HIS A 419 10.24 2.45 -9.57
C HIS A 419 11.07 2.01 -8.36
N ASP A 420 11.25 2.93 -7.41
CA ASP A 420 11.96 2.67 -6.15
C ASP A 420 13.36 2.11 -6.40
N ASN A 421 14.15 2.88 -7.14
CA ASN A 421 15.53 2.59 -7.50
C ASN A 421 16.37 3.89 -7.42
N LEU A 422 17.63 3.81 -7.86
CA LEU A 422 18.56 4.93 -7.88
C LEU A 422 18.94 5.32 -9.33
N LEU A 423 18.05 5.08 -10.30
CA LEU A 423 18.29 5.36 -11.72
C LEU A 423 18.39 6.88 -11.94
N THR A 424 19.30 7.27 -12.82
CA THR A 424 19.71 8.66 -13.10
C THR A 424 19.62 8.98 -14.58
N GLY A 425 19.86 10.25 -14.94
CA GLY A 425 19.88 10.71 -16.33
C GLY A 425 18.47 10.86 -16.90
N PHE A 426 18.38 10.89 -18.23
CA PHE A 426 17.14 11.19 -18.94
C PHE A 426 16.33 9.93 -19.25
N ILE A 427 15.01 10.08 -19.36
CA ILE A 427 14.19 9.07 -20.03
C ILE A 427 14.53 9.12 -21.54
N PRO A 428 14.98 8.01 -22.15
CA PRO A 428 15.41 7.98 -23.53
C PRO A 428 14.22 8.16 -24.48
N SER A 429 14.44 8.84 -25.61
CA SER A 429 13.37 9.11 -26.58
C SER A 429 12.84 7.84 -27.27
N SER A 430 13.70 6.83 -27.42
CA SER A 430 13.35 5.49 -27.90
C SER A 430 12.26 4.78 -27.10
N LEU A 431 11.96 5.19 -25.85
CA LEU A 431 10.83 4.60 -25.10
C LEU A 431 9.49 4.78 -25.84
N GLY A 432 9.36 5.86 -26.61
CA GLY A 432 8.18 6.12 -27.46
C GLY A 432 7.95 5.08 -28.57
N ASN A 433 8.94 4.21 -28.87
CA ASN A 433 8.79 3.13 -29.85
C ASN A 433 7.98 1.93 -29.32
N MET A 434 7.75 1.85 -28.00
CA MET A 434 7.12 0.71 -27.34
C MET A 434 5.59 0.80 -27.41
N THR A 435 5.03 0.68 -28.62
CA THR A 435 3.61 1.03 -28.86
C THR A 435 2.58 0.10 -28.20
N GLN A 436 2.99 -1.08 -27.72
CA GLN A 436 2.14 -2.03 -26.97
C GLN A 436 2.22 -1.84 -25.45
N LEU A 437 2.96 -0.84 -24.97
CA LEU A 437 3.12 -0.59 -23.54
C LEU A 437 1.80 -0.12 -22.96
N LEU A 438 1.27 -0.85 -21.97
CA LEU A 438 0.04 -0.58 -21.22
C LEU A 438 0.32 0.21 -19.94
N GLY A 439 1.45 -0.05 -19.29
CA GLY A 439 1.85 0.62 -18.05
C GLY A 439 3.34 0.95 -18.00
N LEU A 440 3.64 2.18 -17.59
CA LEU A 440 5.01 2.68 -17.36
C LEU A 440 5.11 3.24 -15.93
N GLY A 441 5.90 2.59 -15.06
CA GLY A 441 6.14 3.08 -13.70
C GLY A 441 7.62 3.25 -13.42
N ALA A 442 8.03 4.50 -13.17
CA ALA A 442 9.41 4.89 -12.90
C ALA A 442 9.53 5.85 -11.71
N TRP A 443 8.51 5.89 -10.83
CA TRP A 443 8.48 6.78 -9.68
C TRP A 443 9.63 6.51 -8.70
N SER A 444 9.90 7.48 -7.82
CA SER A 444 10.90 7.35 -6.75
C SER A 444 12.26 6.89 -7.29
N ASN A 445 12.81 7.69 -8.21
CA ASN A 445 14.13 7.52 -8.80
C ASN A 445 14.86 8.88 -8.81
N LYS A 446 15.96 8.98 -9.55
CA LYS A 446 16.74 10.21 -9.74
C LYS A 446 16.78 10.62 -11.21
N PHE A 447 15.76 10.29 -12.00
CA PHE A 447 15.67 10.74 -13.40
C PHE A 447 15.58 12.26 -13.46
N GLU A 448 16.24 12.85 -14.44
CA GLU A 448 16.37 14.30 -14.58
C GLU A 448 16.15 14.78 -16.02
N GLY A 449 16.08 16.10 -16.19
CA GLY A 449 15.87 16.73 -17.49
C GLY A 449 14.40 16.72 -17.96
N PRO A 450 14.15 17.13 -19.22
CA PRO A 450 12.80 17.19 -19.76
C PRO A 450 12.25 15.81 -20.13
N LEU A 451 10.93 15.66 -20.02
CA LEU A 451 10.24 14.49 -20.56
C LEU A 451 10.29 14.52 -22.10
N PRO A 452 10.65 13.41 -22.75
CA PRO A 452 10.72 13.37 -24.20
C PRO A 452 9.32 13.38 -24.82
N ALA A 453 9.11 14.22 -25.83
CA ALA A 453 7.85 14.31 -26.57
C ALA A 453 7.43 12.99 -27.25
N SER A 454 8.39 12.08 -27.49
CA SER A 454 8.12 10.76 -28.05
C SER A 454 7.23 9.87 -27.17
N LEU A 455 7.10 10.15 -25.86
CA LEU A 455 6.12 9.45 -25.00
C LEU A 455 4.68 9.61 -25.51
N GLY A 456 4.37 10.70 -26.23
CA GLY A 456 3.08 10.88 -26.90
C GLY A 456 2.81 9.88 -28.04
N SER A 457 3.79 9.06 -28.42
CA SER A 457 3.64 8.01 -29.45
C SER A 457 3.17 6.66 -28.90
N LEU A 458 3.07 6.51 -27.57
CA LEU A 458 2.59 5.29 -26.93
C LEU A 458 1.09 5.11 -27.19
N LYS A 459 0.71 4.04 -27.90
CA LYS A 459 -0.65 3.88 -28.43
C LYS A 459 -1.59 3.14 -27.50
N GLU A 460 -1.08 2.21 -26.70
CA GLU A 460 -1.88 1.37 -25.80
C GLU A 460 -1.73 1.75 -24.32
N ILE A 461 -0.94 2.79 -24.01
CA ILE A 461 -0.63 3.16 -22.62
C ILE A 461 -1.88 3.62 -21.89
N THR A 462 -2.11 3.03 -20.72
CA THR A 462 -3.27 3.29 -19.86
C THR A 462 -2.88 4.06 -18.60
N ALA A 463 -1.67 3.82 -18.09
CA ALA A 463 -1.12 4.44 -16.90
C ALA A 463 0.36 4.82 -17.07
N ILE A 464 0.70 6.05 -16.66
CA ILE A 464 2.08 6.56 -16.58
C ILE A 464 2.29 7.14 -15.19
N ASP A 465 3.29 6.63 -14.47
CA ASP A 465 3.74 7.18 -13.20
C ASP A 465 5.25 7.46 -13.22
N LEU A 466 5.58 8.74 -13.19
CA LEU A 466 6.93 9.30 -13.19
C LEU A 466 7.15 10.20 -11.97
N SER A 467 6.34 10.05 -10.92
CA SER A 467 6.37 10.88 -9.72
C SER A 467 7.68 10.75 -8.93
N TYR A 468 7.94 11.69 -8.02
CA TYR A 468 9.08 11.68 -7.11
C TYR A 468 10.43 11.45 -7.82
N ASN A 469 10.70 12.29 -8.83
CA ASN A 469 11.95 12.29 -9.60
C ASN A 469 12.53 13.72 -9.63
N LYS A 470 13.44 14.00 -10.57
CA LYS A 470 14.03 15.32 -10.79
C LYS A 470 13.75 15.87 -12.18
N PHE A 471 12.62 15.52 -12.78
CA PHE A 471 12.27 16.01 -14.12
C PHE A 471 12.10 17.53 -14.11
N THR A 472 12.56 18.19 -15.18
CA THR A 472 12.57 19.66 -15.32
C THR A 472 11.96 20.08 -16.66
N GLY A 473 11.78 21.39 -16.87
CA GLY A 473 11.27 21.92 -18.13
C GLY A 473 9.75 21.80 -18.28
N PRO A 474 9.20 22.17 -19.45
CA PRO A 474 7.76 22.17 -19.68
C PRO A 474 7.21 20.76 -19.91
N LEU A 475 5.94 20.55 -19.55
CA LEU A 475 5.19 19.34 -19.90
C LEU A 475 5.05 19.22 -21.43
N PRO A 476 5.46 18.11 -22.05
CA PRO A 476 5.36 17.94 -23.50
C PRO A 476 3.90 17.85 -23.92
N LYS A 477 3.46 18.70 -24.85
CA LYS A 477 2.05 18.75 -25.29
C LYS A 477 1.57 17.42 -25.89
N GLU A 478 2.49 16.62 -26.42
CA GLU A 478 2.22 15.33 -27.07
C GLU A 478 1.69 14.28 -26.08
N ILE A 479 2.05 14.35 -24.79
CA ILE A 479 1.56 13.39 -23.78
C ILE A 479 0.04 13.51 -23.57
N PHE A 480 -0.51 14.71 -23.79
CA PHE A 480 -1.95 14.98 -23.63
C PHE A 480 -2.79 14.55 -24.84
N ASN A 481 -2.15 14.12 -25.92
CA ASN A 481 -2.82 13.59 -27.11
C ASN A 481 -2.97 12.06 -27.07
N ILE A 482 -2.52 11.40 -26.00
CA ILE A 482 -2.61 9.95 -25.85
C ILE A 482 -4.04 9.57 -25.48
N SER A 483 -4.83 9.15 -26.47
CA SER A 483 -6.25 8.83 -26.26
C SER A 483 -6.50 7.54 -25.46
N SER A 484 -5.51 6.67 -25.34
CA SER A 484 -5.57 5.43 -24.55
C SER A 484 -5.33 5.64 -23.06
N LEU A 485 -4.73 6.77 -22.68
CA LEU A 485 -4.40 7.09 -21.29
C LEU A 485 -5.70 7.35 -20.52
N SER A 486 -6.13 6.33 -19.79
CA SER A 486 -7.48 6.23 -19.22
C SER A 486 -7.47 6.03 -17.71
N ASP A 487 -6.40 5.48 -17.16
CA ASP A 487 -6.28 5.26 -15.73
C ASP A 487 -5.63 6.48 -15.07
N THR A 488 -4.30 6.58 -15.11
CA THR A 488 -3.56 7.53 -14.29
C THR A 488 -2.40 8.18 -15.05
N LEU A 489 -2.26 9.51 -14.90
CA LEU A 489 -1.06 10.26 -15.24
C LEU A 489 -0.53 10.92 -13.97
N ASP A 490 0.55 10.37 -13.43
CA ASP A 490 1.20 10.87 -12.23
C ASP A 490 2.59 11.43 -12.52
N LEU A 491 2.74 12.73 -12.30
CA LEU A 491 3.96 13.50 -12.41
C LEU A 491 4.27 14.27 -11.12
N GLU A 492 3.67 13.88 -9.99
CA GLU A 492 3.82 14.54 -8.68
C GLU A 492 5.30 14.60 -8.26
N GLY A 493 5.68 15.64 -7.50
CA GLY A 493 6.98 15.65 -6.81
C GLY A 493 8.17 15.74 -7.75
N ASN A 494 8.09 16.63 -8.73
CA ASN A 494 9.14 16.90 -9.72
C ASN A 494 9.45 18.40 -9.79
N TYR A 495 10.26 18.83 -10.76
CA TYR A 495 10.62 20.23 -10.97
C TYR A 495 10.10 20.74 -12.33
N PHE A 496 8.93 20.26 -12.79
CA PHE A 496 8.33 20.75 -14.04
C PHE A 496 8.01 22.24 -13.94
N THR A 497 8.22 22.96 -15.04
CA THR A 497 8.02 24.42 -15.13
C THR A 497 7.11 24.80 -16.29
N GLY A 498 6.78 26.09 -16.42
CA GLY A 498 5.92 26.59 -17.48
C GLY A 498 4.43 26.31 -17.25
N PRO A 499 3.56 26.66 -18.21
CA PRO A 499 2.12 26.52 -18.08
C PRO A 499 1.61 25.11 -18.35
N LEU A 500 0.45 24.79 -17.77
CA LEU A 500 -0.34 23.62 -18.18
C LEU A 500 -0.91 23.89 -19.59
N PRO A 501 -0.51 23.13 -20.63
CA PRO A 501 -0.88 23.46 -21.99
C PRO A 501 -2.36 23.14 -22.28
N PRO A 502 -3.04 23.90 -23.16
CA PRO A 502 -4.44 23.64 -23.54
C PRO A 502 -4.71 22.24 -24.09
N GLN A 503 -3.69 21.57 -24.62
CA GLN A 503 -3.78 20.18 -25.09
C GLN A 503 -4.19 19.19 -23.99
N ILE A 504 -4.11 19.56 -22.71
CA ILE A 504 -4.63 18.77 -21.58
C ILE A 504 -6.06 18.27 -21.83
N GLY A 505 -6.89 19.06 -22.51
CA GLY A 505 -8.26 18.68 -22.88
C GLY A 505 -8.38 17.48 -23.82
N GLY A 506 -7.27 16.96 -24.36
CA GLY A 506 -7.23 15.72 -25.13
C GLY A 506 -7.37 14.45 -24.27
N LEU A 507 -7.09 14.53 -22.97
CA LEU A 507 -7.18 13.41 -22.02
C LEU A 507 -8.63 13.13 -21.56
N THR A 508 -9.51 12.93 -22.54
CA THR A 508 -10.96 12.77 -22.32
C THR A 508 -11.35 11.50 -21.55
N ALA A 509 -10.51 10.47 -21.60
CA ALA A 509 -10.73 9.18 -20.94
C ALA A 509 -10.01 9.03 -19.58
N LEU A 510 -9.13 9.97 -19.21
CA LEU A 510 -8.29 9.85 -18.02
C LEU A 510 -9.10 9.92 -16.73
N THR A 511 -8.78 9.06 -15.76
CA THR A 511 -9.45 9.00 -14.44
C THR A 511 -8.71 9.82 -13.38
N ASN A 512 -7.38 9.73 -13.31
CA ASN A 512 -6.58 10.42 -12.29
C ASN A 512 -5.45 11.25 -12.92
N LEU A 513 -5.35 12.53 -12.52
CA LEU A 513 -4.27 13.42 -12.92
C LEU A 513 -3.60 14.04 -11.70
N TYR A 514 -2.32 13.69 -11.49
CA TYR A 514 -1.51 14.17 -10.36
C TYR A 514 -0.33 14.99 -10.87
N LEU A 515 -0.36 16.30 -10.63
CA LEU A 515 0.71 17.25 -10.99
C LEU A 515 1.20 18.03 -9.76
N SER A 516 0.87 17.55 -8.56
CA SER A 516 1.19 18.25 -7.31
C SER A 516 2.69 18.35 -7.07
N GLN A 517 3.08 19.28 -6.20
CA GLN A 517 4.47 19.47 -5.78
C GLN A 517 5.43 19.63 -6.98
N ASN A 518 5.11 20.60 -7.84
CA ASN A 518 5.91 20.97 -9.01
C ASN A 518 6.12 22.49 -9.04
N ASN A 519 6.74 23.00 -10.10
CA ASN A 519 6.95 24.44 -10.30
C ASN A 519 6.19 24.96 -11.54
N LEU A 520 5.03 24.35 -11.83
CA LEU A 520 4.13 24.74 -12.92
C LEU A 520 3.53 26.12 -12.62
N SER A 521 3.27 26.91 -13.65
CA SER A 521 2.93 28.34 -13.52
C SER A 521 1.88 28.79 -14.54
N GLY A 522 1.53 30.07 -14.54
CA GLY A 522 0.54 30.62 -15.46
C GLY A 522 -0.90 30.23 -15.11
N THR A 523 -1.82 30.50 -16.03
CA THR A 523 -3.28 30.31 -15.80
C THR A 523 -3.72 28.90 -16.10
N LEU A 524 -4.73 28.41 -15.36
CA LEU A 524 -5.40 27.15 -15.69
C LEU A 524 -6.17 27.29 -17.03
N PRO A 525 -5.98 26.37 -18.00
CA PRO A 525 -6.65 26.45 -19.30
C PRO A 525 -8.12 26.05 -19.22
N ASN A 526 -8.98 26.69 -20.02
CA ASN A 526 -10.41 26.36 -20.09
C ASN A 526 -10.64 24.94 -20.62
N GLU A 527 -9.74 24.45 -21.46
CA GLU A 527 -9.75 23.14 -22.10
C GLU A 527 -9.63 21.98 -21.11
N LEU A 528 -9.19 22.23 -19.86
CA LEU A 528 -9.19 21.24 -18.79
C LEU A 528 -10.60 20.63 -18.58
N SER A 529 -11.64 21.43 -18.81
CA SER A 529 -13.04 21.01 -18.76
C SER A 529 -13.44 19.92 -19.76
N ASN A 530 -12.60 19.64 -20.76
CA ASN A 530 -12.83 18.55 -21.72
C ASN A 530 -12.46 17.17 -21.14
N CYS A 531 -11.74 17.11 -20.02
CA CYS A 531 -11.36 15.87 -19.34
C CYS A 531 -12.57 15.31 -18.54
N GLN A 532 -13.60 14.85 -19.25
CA GLN A 532 -14.90 14.51 -18.68
C GLN A 532 -14.89 13.27 -17.75
N SER A 533 -13.90 12.38 -17.93
CA SER A 533 -13.76 11.16 -17.13
C SER A 533 -12.95 11.34 -15.84
N LEU A 534 -12.31 12.51 -15.64
CA LEU A 534 -11.47 12.74 -14.47
C LEU A 534 -12.30 12.65 -13.19
N VAL A 535 -11.82 11.85 -12.25
CA VAL A 535 -12.35 11.70 -10.89
C VAL A 535 -11.48 12.47 -9.90
N THR A 536 -10.16 12.42 -10.07
CA THR A 536 -9.19 13.07 -9.16
C THR A 536 -8.29 14.01 -9.94
N LEU A 537 -8.21 15.26 -9.49
CA LEU A 537 -7.31 16.28 -10.04
C LEU A 537 -6.51 16.94 -8.92
N LEU A 538 -5.21 16.68 -8.89
CA LEU A 538 -4.28 17.26 -7.91
C LEU A 538 -3.31 18.22 -8.61
N LEU A 539 -3.41 19.51 -8.29
CA LEU A 539 -2.58 20.59 -8.82
C LEU A 539 -1.95 21.43 -7.69
N ASP A 540 -1.98 20.93 -6.46
CA ASP A 540 -1.52 21.65 -5.28
C ASP A 540 0.00 21.78 -5.21
N HIS A 541 0.50 22.73 -4.43
CA HIS A 541 1.92 23.05 -4.32
C HIS A 541 2.57 23.33 -5.69
N ASN A 542 2.00 24.28 -6.42
CA ASN A 542 2.52 24.79 -7.70
C ASN A 542 2.53 26.33 -7.67
N SER A 543 2.78 26.97 -8.81
CA SER A 543 2.75 28.43 -8.99
C SER A 543 1.67 28.88 -9.98
N PHE A 544 0.55 28.15 -10.08
CA PHE A 544 -0.58 28.58 -10.93
C PHE A 544 -1.14 29.93 -10.46
N SER A 545 -1.51 30.79 -11.40
CA SER A 545 -1.95 32.17 -11.14
C SER A 545 -3.21 32.53 -11.95
N GLY A 546 -3.75 33.73 -11.72
CA GLY A 546 -4.99 34.17 -12.35
C GLY A 546 -6.22 33.51 -11.73
N THR A 547 -7.37 33.62 -12.41
CA THR A 547 -8.66 33.15 -11.89
C THR A 547 -8.88 31.66 -12.12
N ILE A 548 -9.63 31.02 -11.23
CA ILE A 548 -10.10 29.65 -11.42
C ILE A 548 -11.13 29.66 -12.58
N PRO A 549 -10.93 28.89 -13.66
CA PRO A 549 -11.88 28.85 -14.77
C PRO A 549 -13.24 28.28 -14.35
N SER A 550 -14.33 29.02 -14.62
CA SER A 550 -15.69 28.51 -14.36
C SER A 550 -16.02 27.27 -15.20
N SER A 551 -15.29 27.02 -16.30
CA SER A 551 -15.46 25.83 -17.13
C SER A 551 -15.19 24.52 -16.39
N ILE A 552 -14.41 24.51 -15.30
CA ILE A 552 -14.18 23.32 -14.46
C ILE A 552 -15.52 22.74 -13.94
N SER A 553 -16.55 23.57 -13.77
CA SER A 553 -17.91 23.13 -13.42
C SER A 553 -18.52 22.11 -14.40
N LYS A 554 -18.01 22.04 -15.64
CA LYS A 554 -18.46 21.09 -16.67
C LYS A 554 -17.89 19.69 -16.50
N MET A 555 -16.91 19.48 -15.61
CA MET A 555 -16.26 18.18 -15.37
C MET A 555 -17.14 17.32 -14.45
N ARG A 556 -18.13 16.63 -15.02
CA ARG A 556 -19.17 15.93 -14.26
C ARG A 556 -18.67 14.73 -13.45
N GLY A 557 -17.57 14.11 -13.87
CA GLY A 557 -16.96 12.98 -13.17
C GLY A 557 -16.12 13.36 -11.95
N LEU A 558 -15.77 14.64 -11.80
CA LEU A 558 -14.78 15.08 -10.83
C LEU A 558 -15.32 14.95 -9.40
N ALA A 559 -14.64 14.15 -8.59
CA ALA A 559 -14.97 13.90 -7.18
C ALA A 559 -14.00 14.60 -6.23
N PHE A 560 -12.75 14.79 -6.64
CA PHE A 560 -11.70 15.37 -5.81
C PHE A 560 -10.90 16.41 -6.59
N LEU A 561 -10.85 17.64 -6.08
CA LEU A 561 -10.09 18.75 -6.64
C LEU A 561 -9.23 19.41 -5.57
N ASN A 562 -7.92 19.45 -5.80
CA ASN A 562 -7.00 20.17 -4.93
C ASN A 562 -6.14 21.18 -5.70
N LEU A 563 -6.32 22.45 -5.38
CA LEU A 563 -5.60 23.61 -5.91
C LEU A 563 -4.80 24.33 -4.80
N THR A 564 -4.62 23.68 -3.65
CA THR A 564 -3.99 24.27 -2.46
C THR A 564 -2.57 24.76 -2.74
N LYS A 565 -2.14 25.86 -2.10
CA LYS A 565 -0.78 26.42 -2.23
C LYS A 565 -0.42 26.70 -3.69
N ASN A 566 -1.20 27.58 -4.31
CA ASN A 566 -0.90 28.21 -5.58
C ASN A 566 -0.97 29.75 -5.40
N THR A 567 -0.94 30.49 -6.50
CA THR A 567 -1.11 31.96 -6.53
C THR A 567 -2.41 32.38 -7.23
N LEU A 568 -3.44 31.52 -7.17
CA LEU A 568 -4.73 31.76 -7.79
C LEU A 568 -5.41 32.97 -7.14
N SER A 569 -6.12 33.77 -7.93
CA SER A 569 -6.76 35.01 -7.48
C SER A 569 -8.18 35.15 -8.03
N GLY A 570 -8.88 36.21 -7.62
CA GLY A 570 -10.28 36.41 -7.98
C GLY A 570 -11.24 35.54 -7.18
N GLU A 571 -12.48 35.45 -7.63
CA GLU A 571 -13.57 34.79 -6.91
C GLU A 571 -13.60 33.28 -7.15
N VAL A 572 -14.15 32.52 -6.20
CA VAL A 572 -14.52 31.12 -6.42
C VAL A 572 -15.73 31.09 -7.38
N PRO A 573 -15.66 30.41 -8.54
CA PRO A 573 -16.73 30.45 -9.52
C PRO A 573 -18.07 29.97 -8.97
N GLN A 574 -19.13 30.75 -9.15
CA GLN A 574 -20.47 30.37 -8.70
C GLN A 574 -20.98 29.09 -9.39
N GLU A 575 -20.48 28.80 -10.60
CA GLU A 575 -20.81 27.60 -11.36
C GLU A 575 -20.35 26.31 -10.67
N PHE A 576 -19.42 26.36 -9.70
CA PHE A 576 -19.02 25.18 -8.94
C PHE A 576 -20.20 24.58 -8.15
N GLY A 577 -21.19 25.40 -7.81
CA GLY A 577 -22.46 24.93 -7.22
C GLY A 577 -23.24 23.94 -8.10
N LEU A 578 -22.91 23.83 -9.40
CA LEU A 578 -23.51 22.87 -10.33
C LEU A 578 -22.81 21.51 -10.35
N MET A 579 -21.67 21.37 -9.67
CA MET A 579 -20.87 20.13 -9.66
C MET A 579 -21.44 19.11 -8.68
N GLY A 580 -22.53 18.44 -9.04
CA GLY A 580 -23.20 17.49 -8.14
C GLY A 580 -22.37 16.27 -7.70
N GLY A 581 -21.26 15.95 -8.39
CA GLY A 581 -20.40 14.80 -8.10
C GLY A 581 -19.19 15.07 -7.20
N ILE A 582 -18.82 16.34 -6.98
CA ILE A 582 -17.62 16.68 -6.21
C ILE A 582 -17.85 16.40 -4.71
N LYS A 583 -16.85 15.79 -4.08
CA LYS A 583 -16.86 15.34 -2.69
C LYS A 583 -15.88 16.13 -1.82
N GLU A 584 -14.71 16.41 -2.38
CA GLU A 584 -13.66 17.16 -1.70
C GLU A 584 -13.11 18.27 -2.60
N LEU A 585 -13.09 19.49 -2.06
CA LEU A 585 -12.62 20.70 -2.75
C LEU A 585 -11.65 21.46 -1.85
N TYR A 586 -10.37 21.50 -2.23
CA TYR A 586 -9.31 22.18 -1.49
C TYR A 586 -8.75 23.34 -2.29
N LEU A 587 -8.92 24.56 -1.76
CA LEU A 587 -8.49 25.82 -2.37
C LEU A 587 -7.59 26.64 -1.42
N ALA A 588 -7.07 26.01 -0.37
CA ALA A 588 -6.36 26.70 0.69
C ALA A 588 -5.04 27.35 0.21
N HIS A 589 -4.56 28.36 0.93
CA HIS A 589 -3.29 29.04 0.61
C HIS A 589 -3.21 29.55 -0.83
N ASN A 590 -4.20 30.35 -1.23
CA ASN A 590 -4.21 31.09 -2.49
C ASN A 590 -4.45 32.58 -2.19
N ASN A 591 -4.66 33.39 -3.23
CA ASN A 591 -5.01 34.80 -3.14
C ASN A 591 -6.46 35.03 -3.62
N LEU A 592 -7.35 34.06 -3.37
CA LEU A 592 -8.76 34.15 -3.74
C LEU A 592 -9.45 35.23 -2.92
N SER A 593 -10.33 36.01 -3.53
CA SER A 593 -10.97 37.18 -2.92
C SER A 593 -12.47 37.22 -3.22
N GLY A 594 -13.19 38.13 -2.59
CA GLY A 594 -14.63 38.28 -2.76
C GLY A 594 -15.44 37.32 -1.88
N HIS A 595 -16.73 37.22 -2.17
CA HIS A 595 -17.67 36.47 -1.35
C HIS A 595 -17.67 34.98 -1.65
N ILE A 596 -17.93 34.17 -0.62
CA ILE A 596 -18.19 32.73 -0.80
C ILE A 596 -19.52 32.58 -1.56
N ALA A 597 -19.48 31.92 -2.71
CA ALA A 597 -20.66 31.74 -3.56
C ALA A 597 -21.76 30.92 -2.84
N GLU A 598 -22.96 31.50 -2.71
CA GLU A 598 -24.12 30.83 -2.10
C GLU A 598 -24.51 29.54 -2.84
N SER A 599 -24.23 29.45 -4.14
CA SER A 599 -24.50 28.27 -4.94
C SER A 599 -23.79 27.01 -4.43
N LEU A 600 -22.69 27.13 -3.67
CA LEU A 600 -21.98 26.01 -3.06
C LEU A 600 -22.81 25.28 -1.99
N GLU A 601 -23.84 25.92 -1.42
CA GLU A 601 -24.77 25.26 -0.50
C GLU A 601 -25.51 24.08 -1.16
N ASN A 602 -25.71 24.13 -2.48
CA ASN A 602 -26.49 23.15 -3.23
C ASN A 602 -25.71 21.86 -3.58
N MET A 603 -24.44 21.77 -3.22
CA MET A 603 -23.56 20.66 -3.60
C MET A 603 -23.73 19.47 -2.64
N ALA A 604 -24.76 18.66 -2.87
CA ALA A 604 -25.16 17.58 -1.96
C ALA A 604 -24.08 16.52 -1.66
N SER A 605 -23.13 16.29 -2.58
CA SER A 605 -22.06 15.29 -2.39
C SER A 605 -20.82 15.84 -1.67
N LEU A 606 -20.70 17.17 -1.54
CA LEU A 606 -19.52 17.83 -1.00
C LEU A 606 -19.53 17.74 0.53
N TYR A 607 -18.59 16.97 1.09
CA TYR A 607 -18.42 16.87 2.54
C TYR A 607 -17.16 17.55 3.05
N GLN A 608 -16.20 17.85 2.16
CA GLN A 608 -14.96 18.52 2.52
C GLN A 608 -14.73 19.74 1.62
N LEU A 609 -14.64 20.93 2.24
CA LEU A 609 -14.35 22.20 1.60
C LEU A 609 -13.29 22.96 2.41
N ASP A 610 -12.13 23.20 1.82
CA ASP A 610 -11.08 24.00 2.44
C ASP A 610 -10.81 25.29 1.65
N LEU A 611 -11.19 26.42 2.24
CA LEU A 611 -10.98 27.77 1.74
C LEU A 611 -9.92 28.54 2.56
N SER A 612 -9.19 27.87 3.46
CA SER A 612 -8.32 28.52 4.42
C SER A 612 -7.18 29.30 3.77
N PHE A 613 -6.72 30.37 4.41
CA PHE A 613 -5.59 31.21 4.00
C PHE A 613 -5.78 31.81 2.61
N ASN A 614 -6.91 32.51 2.43
CA ASN A 614 -7.24 33.32 1.26
C ASN A 614 -7.60 34.76 1.72
N ASN A 615 -8.15 35.56 0.81
CA ASN A 615 -8.61 36.94 1.02
C ASN A 615 -10.14 37.05 0.89
N LEU A 616 -10.89 36.01 1.29
CA LEU A 616 -12.35 35.98 1.20
C LEU A 616 -13.00 36.87 2.26
N ASP A 617 -14.14 37.47 1.90
CA ASP A 617 -14.91 38.35 2.78
C ASP A 617 -16.43 38.15 2.66
N GLY A 618 -17.18 38.80 3.55
CA GLY A 618 -18.64 38.76 3.52
C GLY A 618 -19.23 37.56 4.26
N LYS A 619 -20.52 37.31 4.00
CA LYS A 619 -21.33 36.36 4.76
C LYS A 619 -20.98 34.92 4.39
N VAL A 620 -20.74 34.07 5.38
CA VAL A 620 -20.63 32.62 5.18
C VAL A 620 -22.03 32.00 5.05
N PRO A 621 -22.28 31.18 4.01
CA PRO A 621 -23.53 30.43 3.87
C PRO A 621 -23.74 29.44 5.04
N SER A 622 -24.94 28.90 5.21
CA SER A 622 -25.34 28.13 6.40
C SER A 622 -25.81 26.69 6.11
N GLN A 623 -26.05 26.35 4.85
CA GLN A 623 -26.54 25.03 4.44
C GLN A 623 -25.46 24.20 3.73
N GLY A 624 -25.74 22.92 3.49
CA GLY A 624 -24.81 22.02 2.79
C GLY A 624 -23.51 21.83 3.57
N VAL A 625 -22.37 21.87 2.87
CA VAL A 625 -21.03 21.68 3.47
C VAL A 625 -20.74 22.66 4.61
N PHE A 626 -21.30 23.87 4.58
CA PHE A 626 -21.09 24.90 5.61
C PHE A 626 -21.76 24.59 6.94
N SER A 627 -22.73 23.66 6.94
CA SER A 627 -23.34 23.14 8.17
C SER A 627 -22.47 22.07 8.85
N ASN A 628 -21.50 21.50 8.13
CA ASN A 628 -20.59 20.49 8.64
C ASN A 628 -19.29 21.14 9.14
N VAL A 629 -19.21 21.40 10.44
CA VAL A 629 -18.07 22.10 11.09
C VAL A 629 -16.73 21.38 10.86
N THR A 630 -16.74 20.05 10.74
CA THR A 630 -15.51 19.28 10.43
C THR A 630 -15.12 19.32 8.96
N GLY A 631 -16.11 19.49 8.08
CA GLY A 631 -15.95 19.48 6.63
C GLY A 631 -15.59 20.83 6.04
N PHE A 632 -15.91 21.94 6.70
CA PHE A 632 -15.68 23.29 6.20
C PHE A 632 -14.52 24.00 6.94
N LEU A 633 -13.41 24.20 6.24
CA LEU A 633 -12.22 24.90 6.73
C LEU A 633 -12.10 26.28 6.05
N PHE A 634 -11.89 27.34 6.84
CA PHE A 634 -11.91 28.73 6.35
C PHE A 634 -10.92 29.65 7.07
N GLU A 635 -10.02 29.09 7.87
CA GLU A 635 -9.10 29.87 8.71
C GLU A 635 -8.26 30.86 7.89
N GLY A 636 -7.84 31.99 8.45
CA GLY A 636 -7.00 32.95 7.72
C GLY A 636 -7.75 33.93 6.81
N ASN A 637 -9.06 33.79 6.60
CA ASN A 637 -9.91 34.77 5.91
C ASN A 637 -10.51 35.77 6.91
N SER A 638 -9.86 36.91 7.14
CA SER A 638 -10.27 37.87 8.18
C SER A 638 -11.54 38.67 7.84
N GLY A 639 -11.99 38.67 6.59
CA GLY A 639 -13.16 39.42 6.12
C GLY A 639 -14.49 38.68 6.29
N LEU A 640 -14.49 37.41 6.72
CA LEU A 640 -15.68 36.59 6.83
C LEU A 640 -16.52 36.94 8.07
N CYS A 641 -17.84 36.87 7.92
CA CYS A 641 -18.83 37.15 8.97
C CYS A 641 -20.06 36.23 8.84
N GLY A 642 -20.89 36.10 9.87
CA GLY A 642 -22.14 35.32 9.82
C GLY A 642 -21.94 33.79 9.87
N GLY A 643 -22.73 33.04 9.09
CA GLY A 643 -22.74 31.56 9.13
C GLY A 643 -23.50 30.96 10.33
N ILE A 644 -23.30 29.65 10.56
CA ILE A 644 -23.85 28.95 11.73
C ILE A 644 -23.09 29.35 13.01
N SER A 645 -23.73 29.21 14.16
CA SER A 645 -23.20 29.63 15.47
C SER A 645 -21.85 28.99 15.83
N GLU A 646 -21.64 27.75 15.39
CA GLU A 646 -20.50 26.89 15.67
C GLU A 646 -19.21 27.38 14.99
N LEU A 647 -19.32 28.24 13.96
CA LEU A 647 -18.15 28.82 13.27
C LEU A 647 -17.51 29.98 14.04
N HIS A 648 -18.19 30.51 15.07
CA HIS A 648 -17.72 31.62 15.92
C HIS A 648 -17.26 32.88 15.14
N LEU A 649 -17.91 33.18 14.01
CA LEU A 649 -17.63 34.36 13.20
C LEU A 649 -18.37 35.61 13.73
N PRO A 650 -17.83 36.82 13.53
CA PRO A 650 -18.51 38.05 13.91
C PRO A 650 -19.79 38.25 13.09
N PRO A 651 -20.81 38.97 13.62
CA PRO A 651 -22.00 39.31 12.85
C PRO A 651 -21.66 40.27 11.69
N CYS A 652 -22.32 40.09 10.55
CA CYS A 652 -22.09 40.95 9.39
C CYS A 652 -22.64 42.38 9.64
N PRO A 653 -21.92 43.44 9.23
CA PRO A 653 -22.38 44.80 9.40
C PRO A 653 -23.63 45.09 8.54
N PRO A 654 -24.62 45.86 9.04
CA PRO A 654 -25.83 46.19 8.30
C PRO A 654 -25.53 47.12 7.10
N GLU A 655 -26.20 46.88 5.96
CA GLU A 655 -25.99 47.49 4.63
C GLU A 655 -26.11 49.03 4.55
N SER A 656 -26.36 49.75 5.65
CA SER A 656 -26.62 51.21 5.65
C SER A 656 -25.47 52.11 6.12
N MET A 657 -24.22 51.62 6.22
CA MET A 657 -23.07 52.41 6.71
C MET A 657 -22.06 52.86 5.65
N GLU A 658 -22.35 52.78 4.35
CA GLU A 658 -21.46 53.33 3.31
C GLU A 658 -21.31 54.87 3.38
N HIS A 659 -22.34 55.58 3.87
CA HIS A 659 -22.35 57.04 3.93
C HIS A 659 -21.61 57.65 5.13
N THR A 660 -21.40 56.89 6.22
CA THR A 660 -20.82 57.42 7.47
C THR A 660 -19.29 57.44 7.45
N MET A 661 -18.66 56.57 6.66
CA MET A 661 -17.19 56.50 6.49
C MET A 661 -16.62 57.74 5.77
N ARG A 662 -17.39 58.40 4.89
CA ARG A 662 -16.95 59.59 4.14
C ARG A 662 -16.82 60.85 5.00
N LYS A 663 -17.59 60.95 6.10
CA LYS A 663 -17.51 62.08 7.06
C LYS A 663 -16.30 61.97 7.99
N ARG A 664 -15.83 60.75 8.30
CA ARG A 664 -14.68 60.51 9.17
C ARG A 664 -13.35 60.91 8.51
N ASN A 665 -13.22 60.77 7.20
CA ASN A 665 -12.03 61.17 6.45
C ASN A 665 -11.85 62.69 6.34
N LEU A 666 -12.92 63.49 6.38
CA LEU A 666 -12.82 64.95 6.31
C LEU A 666 -12.27 65.56 7.62
N ILE A 667 -12.58 64.97 8.77
CA ILE A 667 -12.11 65.44 10.09
C ILE A 667 -10.63 65.10 10.29
N ILE A 668 -10.17 63.96 9.79
CA ILE A 668 -8.75 63.54 9.84
C ILE A 668 -7.87 64.43 8.95
N THR A 669 -8.42 65.00 7.87
CA THR A 669 -7.67 65.84 6.92
C THR A 669 -7.44 67.27 7.45
N ILE A 670 -8.21 67.73 8.43
CA ILE A 670 -8.08 69.07 9.04
C ILE A 670 -7.25 69.03 10.34
N ALA A 671 -7.17 67.89 11.02
CA ALA A 671 -6.44 67.76 12.28
C ALA A 671 -4.91 67.58 12.11
N THR A 672 -4.47 67.04 10.96
CA THR A 672 -3.05 66.74 10.67
C THR A 672 -2.14 67.97 10.45
N PRO A 673 -2.57 69.11 9.87
CA PRO A 673 -1.70 70.28 9.73
C PRO A 673 -1.46 71.01 11.06
N ILE A 674 -2.46 71.00 11.95
CA ILE A 674 -2.41 71.68 13.25
C ILE A 674 -1.44 70.96 14.20
N ALA A 675 -1.47 69.63 14.21
CA ALA A 675 -0.50 68.81 14.96
C ALA A 675 0.93 68.97 14.42
N GLY A 676 1.10 69.08 13.09
CA GLY A 676 2.41 69.28 12.45
C GLY A 676 3.08 70.60 12.81
N ILE A 677 2.31 71.69 12.88
CA ILE A 677 2.82 73.02 13.25
C ILE A 677 3.24 73.07 14.73
N ILE A 678 2.46 72.42 15.61
CA ILE A 678 2.77 72.32 17.04
C ILE A 678 4.04 71.48 17.26
N ILE A 679 4.20 70.36 16.53
CA ILE A 679 5.40 69.52 16.59
C ILE A 679 6.64 70.26 16.07
N CYS A 680 6.53 71.06 15.01
CA CYS A 680 7.66 71.84 14.48
C CYS A 680 8.13 72.93 15.46
N LEU A 681 7.20 73.62 16.13
CA LEU A 681 7.51 74.61 17.17
C LEU A 681 8.13 73.96 18.42
N CYS A 682 7.65 72.77 18.79
CA CYS A 682 8.23 71.98 19.87
C CYS A 682 9.65 71.49 19.52
N VAL A 683 9.94 71.07 18.29
CA VAL A 683 11.27 70.61 17.86
C VAL A 683 12.30 71.76 17.86
N VAL A 684 11.92 72.98 17.50
CA VAL A 684 12.80 74.17 17.57
C VAL A 684 13.10 74.57 19.01
N LEU A 685 12.13 74.49 19.92
CA LEU A 685 12.32 74.72 21.35
C LEU A 685 13.14 73.60 22.03
N VAL A 686 12.98 72.36 21.57
CA VAL A 686 13.75 71.19 22.01
C VAL A 686 15.21 71.25 21.52
N PHE A 687 15.47 71.75 20.31
CA PHE A 687 16.83 71.96 19.80
C PHE A 687 17.63 73.00 20.62
N PHE A 688 16.95 74.02 21.17
CA PHE A 688 17.58 75.01 22.07
C PHE A 688 17.76 74.54 23.51
N THR A 689 16.97 73.57 23.98
CA THR A 689 17.02 73.07 25.37
C THR A 689 17.89 71.81 25.54
N ILE A 690 18.13 71.03 24.49
CA ILE A 690 19.01 69.84 24.50
C ILE A 690 20.50 70.17 24.71
N ARG A 691 20.94 71.43 24.58
CA ARG A 691 22.31 71.83 24.96
C ARG A 691 22.56 72.00 26.46
N LYS A 692 21.58 71.76 27.33
CA LYS A 692 21.82 71.83 28.77
C LYS A 692 21.09 70.73 29.54
N LYS A 693 21.90 69.73 29.92
CA LYS A 693 21.70 68.81 31.06
C LYS A 693 20.41 67.98 31.03
N SER A 694 20.57 66.73 30.59
CA SER A 694 19.61 65.66 30.86
C SER A 694 19.63 65.26 32.35
N LYS A 695 18.44 65.27 32.94
CA LYS A 695 17.97 64.53 34.13
C LYS A 695 16.73 63.79 33.58
N ALA A 696 16.39 62.54 33.90
CA ALA A 696 15.91 62.08 35.20
C ALA A 696 15.38 60.63 35.13
N ARG A 697 15.09 60.09 36.33
CA ARG A 697 14.23 58.96 36.71
C ARG A 697 12.91 58.78 35.92
N SER A 698 12.64 57.53 35.54
CA SER A 698 11.56 56.59 35.96
C SER A 698 10.10 57.06 36.14
N THR A 699 9.19 56.36 35.44
CA THR A 699 7.92 55.73 35.93
C THR A 699 7.43 54.73 34.84
N THR A 700 7.65 53.41 34.98
CA THR A 700 6.74 52.32 35.45
C THR A 700 5.51 52.00 34.59
N MET A 701 5.46 50.77 34.04
CA MET A 701 4.23 50.00 33.78
C MET A 701 4.50 48.47 33.82
N GLY A 702 3.80 47.78 34.75
CA GLY A 702 3.28 46.40 34.65
C GLY A 702 4.23 45.22 34.43
N GLY A 703 4.61 44.52 35.51
CA GLY A 703 5.35 43.26 35.46
C GLY A 703 4.51 42.04 35.06
N PHE A 704 5.15 41.10 34.36
CA PHE A 704 4.62 39.81 33.92
C PHE A 704 4.94 38.74 34.98
N GLN A 705 3.93 38.16 35.64
CA GLN A 705 4.09 37.08 36.64
C GLN A 705 3.75 35.73 36.02
N LEU A 706 4.73 34.82 35.92
CA LEU A 706 4.50 33.44 35.46
C LEU A 706 5.22 32.36 36.29
N MET A 707 6.00 32.73 37.32
CA MET A 707 6.58 31.77 38.26
C MET A 707 6.50 32.27 39.70
N ASP A 708 6.05 31.36 40.58
CA ASP A 708 5.86 31.55 42.02
C ASP A 708 7.19 31.83 42.75
N ASP A 709 7.14 32.38 43.97
CA ASP A 709 8.27 32.93 44.76
C ASP A 709 9.37 31.92 45.20
N ASN A 710 9.45 30.74 44.57
CA ASN A 710 10.31 29.62 44.96
C ASN A 710 11.61 29.45 44.13
N TYR A 711 11.86 30.27 43.10
CA TYR A 711 13.08 30.19 42.28
C TYR A 711 14.01 31.40 42.52
N PRO A 712 15.34 31.20 42.69
CA PRO A 712 16.28 32.31 42.84
C PRO A 712 16.29 33.16 41.57
N ARG A 713 15.97 34.46 41.67
CA ARG A 713 15.97 35.37 40.52
C ARG A 713 17.40 35.83 40.22
N VAL A 714 17.78 35.75 38.95
CA VAL A 714 19.11 36.17 38.46
C VAL A 714 18.94 37.37 37.54
N THR A 715 19.82 38.36 37.68
CA THR A 715 19.80 39.61 36.92
C THR A 715 20.69 39.55 35.68
N TYR A 716 20.41 40.40 34.69
CA TYR A 716 21.26 40.55 33.51
C TYR A 716 22.73 40.83 33.88
N ALA A 717 22.98 41.65 34.89
CA ALA A 717 24.33 42.00 35.32
C ALA A 717 25.12 40.78 35.84
N GLU A 718 24.46 39.88 36.59
CA GLU A 718 25.07 38.65 37.08
C GLU A 718 25.37 37.66 35.93
N LEU A 719 24.48 37.58 34.94
CA LEU A 719 24.72 36.76 33.73
C LEU A 719 25.88 37.31 32.90
N VAL A 720 25.95 38.62 32.70
CA VAL A 720 27.08 39.29 32.02
C VAL A 720 28.38 39.00 32.75
N GLN A 721 28.42 39.14 34.07
CA GLN A 721 29.62 38.86 34.85
C GLN A 721 30.03 37.39 34.78
N GLY A 722 29.09 36.47 34.99
CA GLY A 722 29.35 35.03 35.02
C GLY A 722 29.70 34.42 33.66
N THR A 723 29.34 35.09 32.56
CA THR A 723 29.69 34.69 31.17
C THR A 723 30.86 35.48 30.59
N SER A 724 31.53 36.34 31.36
CA SER A 724 32.58 37.26 30.89
C SER A 724 32.12 38.17 29.75
N GLY A 725 30.91 38.72 29.83
CA GLY A 725 30.32 39.58 28.81
C GLY A 725 29.79 38.81 27.60
N PHE A 726 29.29 37.58 27.80
CA PHE A 726 28.92 36.67 26.73
C PHE A 726 30.06 36.43 25.73
N ALA A 727 31.28 36.30 26.25
CA ALA A 727 32.49 36.08 25.46
C ALA A 727 32.40 34.78 24.63
N THR A 728 33.03 34.78 23.46
CA THR A 728 33.05 33.62 22.55
C THR A 728 33.68 32.39 23.18
N ASP A 729 34.63 32.55 24.10
CA ASP A 729 35.29 31.44 24.80
C ASP A 729 34.34 30.68 25.74
N ASN A 730 33.22 31.31 26.12
CA ASN A 730 32.15 30.70 26.92
C ASN A 730 30.98 30.21 26.06
N LEU A 731 30.99 30.40 24.73
CA LEU A 731 29.92 29.93 23.85
C LEU A 731 30.02 28.40 23.69
N ILE A 732 29.01 27.68 24.18
CA ILE A 732 28.97 26.21 24.13
C ILE A 732 27.99 25.66 23.06
N GLY A 733 27.11 26.50 22.52
CA GLY A 733 26.23 26.12 21.41
C GLY A 733 25.46 27.31 20.82
N ARG A 734 25.06 27.21 19.55
CA ARG A 734 24.23 28.23 18.88
C ARG A 734 23.12 27.55 18.08
N GLY A 735 21.87 27.92 18.38
CA GLY A 735 20.68 27.34 17.78
C GLY A 735 19.88 28.36 16.97
N ARG A 736 18.70 27.95 16.49
CA ARG A 736 17.84 28.79 15.66
C ARG A 736 17.37 30.04 16.40
N TYR A 737 17.08 29.99 17.70
CA TYR A 737 16.46 31.10 18.43
C TYR A 737 17.39 31.78 19.45
N GLY A 738 18.66 31.38 19.54
CA GLY A 738 19.55 31.88 20.58
C GLY A 738 20.91 31.18 20.66
N SER A 739 21.71 31.62 21.63
CA SER A 739 23.06 31.12 21.91
C SER A 739 23.16 30.65 23.35
N VAL A 740 23.89 29.57 23.60
CA VAL A 740 24.09 28.97 24.93
C VAL A 740 25.51 29.22 25.40
N TYR A 741 25.65 29.80 26.58
CA TYR A 741 26.93 30.15 27.19
C TYR A 741 27.16 29.36 28.48
N LYS A 742 28.41 28.93 28.71
CA LYS A 742 28.87 28.48 30.01
C LYS A 742 28.96 29.70 30.94
N CYS A 743 28.36 29.61 32.11
CA CYS A 743 28.30 30.69 33.09
C CYS A 743 28.72 30.17 34.46
N SER A 744 29.58 30.90 35.16
CA SER A 744 29.87 30.64 36.56
C SER A 744 29.04 31.60 37.41
N LEU A 745 28.07 31.07 38.14
CA LEU A 745 27.06 31.85 38.84
C LEU A 745 27.05 31.51 40.33
N LEU A 746 26.97 32.53 41.20
CA LEU A 746 26.89 32.34 42.64
C LEU A 746 25.44 32.03 43.05
N LEU A 747 25.11 30.75 43.19
CA LEU A 747 23.78 30.28 43.59
C LEU A 747 23.85 29.75 45.03
N ASN A 748 22.95 30.23 45.91
CA ASN A 748 22.89 29.82 47.31
C ASN A 748 24.26 29.83 48.03
N THR A 749 25.09 30.85 47.78
CA THR A 749 26.45 31.05 48.32
C THR A 749 27.56 30.11 47.80
N ILE A 750 27.27 29.29 46.78
CA ILE A 750 28.24 28.40 46.13
C ILE A 750 28.42 28.81 44.65
N MET A 751 29.65 28.79 44.15
CA MET A 751 29.92 29.06 42.74
C MET A 751 29.57 27.82 41.91
N THR A 752 28.53 27.91 41.09
CA THR A 752 28.01 26.80 40.29
C THR A 752 28.23 27.08 38.81
N THR A 753 28.66 26.06 38.06
CA THR A 753 28.71 26.13 36.60
C THR A 753 27.34 25.81 36.03
N VAL A 754 26.79 26.72 35.24
CA VAL A 754 25.45 26.62 34.63
C VAL A 754 25.51 26.90 33.14
N ALA A 755 24.51 26.45 32.39
CA ALA A 755 24.32 26.77 30.98
C ALA A 755 23.27 27.88 30.84
N VAL A 756 23.63 28.98 30.17
CA VAL A 756 22.74 30.15 29.98
C VAL A 756 22.35 30.23 28.51
N LYS A 757 21.10 29.89 28.20
CA LYS A 757 20.53 30.04 26.86
C LYS A 757 19.94 31.44 26.70
N VAL A 758 20.63 32.29 25.94
CA VAL A 758 20.24 33.67 25.62
C VAL A 758 19.47 33.69 24.31
N PHE A 759 18.25 34.25 24.33
CA PHE A 759 17.36 34.28 23.16
C PHE A 759 17.63 35.51 22.29
N ASP A 760 17.73 35.32 20.98
CA ASP A 760 17.82 36.44 20.03
C ASP A 760 16.43 36.98 19.74
N LEU A 761 16.02 38.03 20.45
CA LEU A 761 14.68 38.60 20.34
C LEU A 761 14.43 39.33 19.02
N ARG A 762 15.47 39.60 18.20
CA ARG A 762 15.29 40.15 16.85
C ARG A 762 14.75 39.11 15.89
N GLN A 763 14.85 37.83 16.25
CA GLN A 763 14.37 36.73 15.43
C GLN A 763 12.89 36.43 15.68
N SER A 764 12.12 36.40 14.59
CA SER A 764 10.68 36.10 14.64
C SER A 764 10.42 34.73 15.29
N GLY A 765 9.54 34.71 16.29
CA GLY A 765 9.20 33.51 17.07
C GLY A 765 10.07 33.25 18.30
N SER A 766 11.19 33.96 18.49
CA SER A 766 12.11 33.76 19.63
C SER A 766 11.44 33.96 21.00
N SER A 767 10.62 35.02 21.15
CA SER A 767 9.83 35.23 22.38
C SER A 767 8.78 34.13 22.61
N LYS A 768 8.24 33.49 21.55
CA LYS A 768 7.30 32.37 21.70
C LYS A 768 8.03 31.09 22.12
N SER A 769 9.23 30.83 21.57
CA SER A 769 10.11 29.72 21.99
C SER A 769 10.49 29.84 23.46
N PHE A 770 10.86 31.05 23.92
CA PHE A 770 11.15 31.31 25.32
C PHE A 770 9.97 30.97 26.25
N LEU A 771 8.76 31.43 25.90
CA LEU A 771 7.57 31.17 26.70
C LEU A 771 7.20 29.68 26.73
N ALA A 772 7.27 28.99 25.58
CA ALA A 772 6.99 27.56 25.49
C ALA A 772 7.99 26.73 26.33
N GLU A 773 9.28 27.06 26.29
CA GLU A 773 10.30 26.42 27.12
C GLU A 773 10.06 26.69 28.60
N CYS A 774 9.76 27.93 29.00
CA CYS A 774 9.45 28.26 30.39
C CYS A 774 8.25 27.46 30.90
N GLU A 775 7.20 27.33 30.08
CA GLU A 775 5.97 26.63 30.46
C GLU A 775 6.17 25.11 30.56
N ALA A 776 6.90 24.51 29.62
CA ALA A 776 7.19 23.08 29.64
C ALA A 776 8.18 22.72 30.76
N LEU A 777 9.32 23.42 30.85
CA LEU A 777 10.35 23.16 31.86
C LEU A 777 9.85 23.44 33.28
N GLY A 778 8.90 24.37 33.45
CA GLY A 778 8.27 24.65 34.74
C GLY A 778 7.37 23.53 35.28
N ARG A 779 6.95 22.59 34.42
CA ARG A 779 6.00 21.50 34.76
C ARG A 779 6.63 20.11 34.85
N ILE A 780 7.85 19.94 34.36
CA ILE A 780 8.52 18.63 34.27
C ILE A 780 9.56 18.48 35.38
N ARG A 781 9.61 17.30 36.01
CA ARG A 781 10.68 16.91 36.94
C ARG A 781 10.99 15.43 36.78
N HIS A 782 12.04 15.12 36.02
CA HIS A 782 12.48 13.76 35.76
C HIS A 782 14.01 13.70 35.67
N ARG A 783 14.60 12.58 36.10
CA ARG A 783 16.07 12.41 36.15
C ARG A 783 16.74 12.42 34.77
N ASN A 784 16.00 12.12 33.71
CA ASN A 784 16.49 12.09 32.31
C ASN A 784 16.03 13.31 31.49
N LEU A 785 15.63 14.40 32.14
CA LEU A 785 15.25 15.67 31.50
C LEU A 785 16.13 16.81 32.02
N ILE A 786 16.47 17.77 31.17
CA ILE A 786 17.29 18.92 31.59
C ILE A 786 16.55 19.75 32.64
N SER A 787 17.24 20.06 33.75
CA SER A 787 16.67 20.84 34.84
C SER A 787 16.83 22.34 34.59
N VAL A 788 15.74 23.09 34.79
CA VAL A 788 15.76 24.56 34.81
C VAL A 788 16.09 25.06 36.22
N ILE A 789 17.12 25.89 36.32
CA ILE A 789 17.53 26.52 37.58
C ILE A 789 16.70 27.79 37.80
N THR A 790 16.65 28.66 36.79
CA THR A 790 15.89 29.92 36.82
C THR A 790 15.80 30.55 35.43
N CYS A 791 15.10 31.68 35.30
CA CYS A 791 15.03 32.48 34.08
C CYS A 791 15.31 33.96 34.36
N CYS A 792 15.79 34.68 33.35
CA CYS A 792 15.96 36.12 33.37
C CYS A 792 15.08 36.73 32.28
N SER A 793 14.18 37.63 32.66
CA SER A 793 13.40 38.47 31.75
C SER A 793 13.52 39.91 32.23
N SER A 794 14.49 40.64 31.71
CA SER A 794 14.82 42.01 32.15
C SER A 794 15.19 42.87 30.94
N SER A 795 15.73 44.07 31.17
CA SER A 795 16.33 44.87 30.09
C SER A 795 17.86 44.75 30.10
N ASP A 796 18.49 44.87 28.94
CA ASP A 796 19.94 44.98 28.79
C ASP A 796 20.46 46.39 29.16
N SER A 797 21.77 46.63 29.02
CA SER A 797 22.38 47.93 29.31
C SER A 797 21.86 49.09 28.44
N ASP A 798 21.27 48.78 27.29
CA ASP A 798 20.72 49.72 26.30
C ASP A 798 19.18 49.87 26.41
N GLN A 799 18.56 49.30 27.46
CA GLN A 799 17.12 49.23 27.70
C GLN A 799 16.31 48.41 26.68
N ASN A 800 16.95 47.50 25.94
CA ASN A 800 16.23 46.53 25.11
C ASN A 800 15.75 45.34 25.95
N ASP A 801 14.67 44.68 25.51
CA ASP A 801 14.19 43.44 26.14
C ASP A 801 15.27 42.35 26.09
N PHE A 802 15.47 41.63 27.19
CA PHE A 802 16.48 40.58 27.34
C PHE A 802 15.86 39.36 28.01
N LYS A 803 15.97 38.20 27.36
CA LYS A 803 15.43 36.93 27.86
C LYS A 803 16.48 35.83 27.82
N ALA A 804 16.63 35.14 28.94
CA ALA A 804 17.53 34.00 29.07
C ALA A 804 16.99 32.91 30.00
N LEU A 805 17.34 31.66 29.73
CA LEU A 805 17.11 30.50 30.60
C LEU A 805 18.43 30.05 31.20
N VAL A 806 18.43 29.78 32.51
CA VAL A 806 19.57 29.23 33.26
C VAL A 806 19.27 27.77 33.56
N LEU A 807 20.07 26.88 32.98
CA LEU A 807 19.91 25.43 33.00
C LEU A 807 21.12 24.78 33.67
N GLU A 808 20.94 23.53 34.11
CA GLU A 808 22.06 22.70 34.54
C GLU A 808 23.09 22.53 33.41
N PHE A 809 24.38 22.54 33.75
CA PHE A 809 25.45 22.37 32.78
C PHE A 809 25.79 20.89 32.59
N MET A 810 25.77 20.42 31.34
CA MET A 810 26.08 19.04 30.96
C MET A 810 27.52 18.93 30.43
N PRO A 811 28.47 18.38 31.19
CA PRO A 811 29.90 18.46 30.87
C PRO A 811 30.32 17.62 29.66
N ASN A 812 29.61 16.52 29.37
CA ASN A 812 29.92 15.65 28.22
C ASN A 812 29.23 16.11 26.92
N GLY A 813 28.52 17.24 26.94
CA GLY A 813 27.93 17.85 25.75
C GLY A 813 26.79 17.02 25.14
N SER A 814 26.50 17.26 23.85
CA SER A 814 25.43 16.55 23.14
C SER A 814 25.86 15.18 22.62
N LEU A 815 24.92 14.23 22.56
CA LEU A 815 25.11 12.89 21.98
C LEU A 815 25.60 12.93 20.53
N ASP A 816 25.17 13.94 19.76
CA ASP A 816 25.62 14.21 18.39
C ASP A 816 27.15 14.18 18.26
N ARG A 817 27.89 14.76 19.22
CA ARG A 817 29.36 14.80 19.23
C ARG A 817 30.02 13.44 19.46
N TRP A 818 29.27 12.49 20.03
CA TRP A 818 29.75 11.13 20.31
C TRP A 818 29.40 10.15 19.19
N LEU A 819 28.33 10.43 18.43
CA LEU A 819 27.90 9.63 17.28
C LEU A 819 28.62 10.05 15.98
N HIS A 820 28.91 11.35 15.83
CA HIS A 820 29.56 11.91 14.65
C HIS A 820 30.96 12.41 15.02
N ILE A 821 31.93 11.48 15.06
CA ILE A 821 33.34 11.80 15.37
C ILE A 821 33.92 12.64 14.23
N ASP A 822 34.15 13.91 14.50
CA ASP A 822 34.78 14.84 13.55
C ASP A 822 36.28 14.55 13.42
N VAL A 823 36.73 14.23 12.20
CA VAL A 823 38.10 13.80 11.88
C VAL A 823 39.13 14.92 12.12
N HIS A 824 38.67 16.15 12.37
CA HIS A 824 39.50 17.35 12.56
C HIS A 824 39.49 17.97 13.97
N ALA A 825 38.79 17.38 14.95
CA ALA A 825 38.74 17.91 16.31
C ALA A 825 39.94 17.45 17.17
N SER A 826 40.57 18.40 17.87
CA SER A 826 41.80 18.24 18.67
C SER A 826 41.65 17.48 20.00
N GLN A 827 40.48 16.91 20.28
CA GLN A 827 40.25 15.95 21.37
C GLN A 827 39.56 14.70 20.80
N GLN A 828 40.33 13.61 20.70
CA GLN A 828 39.80 12.30 20.30
C GLN A 828 38.89 11.76 21.41
N LEU A 829 37.58 11.93 21.26
CA LEU A 829 36.60 11.25 22.10
C LEU A 829 36.56 9.77 21.71
N GLN A 830 36.70 8.88 22.70
CA GLN A 830 36.49 7.44 22.51
C GLN A 830 35.00 7.22 22.24
N GLY A 831 34.65 6.62 21.10
CA GLY A 831 33.24 6.38 20.74
C GLY A 831 32.48 5.54 21.78
N LEU A 832 31.15 5.68 21.82
CA LEU A 832 30.29 4.97 22.77
C LEU A 832 30.23 3.46 22.49
N THR A 833 30.38 2.66 23.55
CA THR A 833 30.17 1.20 23.50
C THR A 833 28.69 0.85 23.30
N LEU A 834 28.40 -0.35 22.82
CA LEU A 834 27.02 -0.83 22.63
C LEU A 834 26.19 -0.74 23.92
N MET A 835 26.78 -1.09 25.07
CA MET A 835 26.09 -0.99 26.37
C MET A 835 25.79 0.46 26.77
N GLN A 836 26.70 1.40 26.48
CA GLN A 836 26.44 2.82 26.71
C GLN A 836 25.33 3.34 25.79
N ARG A 837 25.33 2.96 24.52
CA ARG A 837 24.26 3.32 23.57
C ARG A 837 22.91 2.76 24.00
N LEU A 838 22.87 1.51 24.48
CA LEU A 838 21.65 0.91 25.01
C LEU A 838 21.14 1.64 26.25
N ASN A 839 22.02 1.97 27.20
CA ASN A 839 21.64 2.72 28.40
C ASN A 839 21.10 4.12 28.04
N ILE A 840 21.74 4.80 27.08
CA ILE A 840 21.27 6.09 26.56
C ILE A 840 19.89 5.96 25.90
N ALA A 841 19.65 4.89 25.12
CA ALA A 841 18.34 4.63 24.53
C ALA A 841 17.26 4.42 25.60
N VAL A 842 17.60 3.69 26.67
CA VAL A 842 16.70 3.46 27.82
C VAL A 842 16.39 4.77 28.53
N ASP A 843 17.40 5.60 28.80
CA ASP A 843 17.23 6.92 29.42
C ASP A 843 16.30 7.85 28.60
N ILE A 844 16.46 7.85 27.27
CA ILE A 844 15.59 8.61 26.36
C ILE A 844 14.16 8.07 26.40
N ALA A 845 14.00 6.75 26.41
CA ALA A 845 12.68 6.13 26.46
C ALA A 845 11.95 6.44 27.77
N ASP A 846 12.65 6.37 28.91
CA ASP A 846 12.13 6.68 30.25
C ASP A 846 11.66 8.15 30.34
N ALA A 847 12.46 9.07 29.80
CA ALA A 847 12.10 10.48 29.72
C ALA A 847 10.85 10.75 28.85
N LEU A 848 10.72 10.08 27.71
CA LEU A 848 9.57 10.24 26.82
C LEU A 848 8.29 9.63 27.39
N ASP A 849 8.41 8.47 28.07
CA ASP A 849 7.29 7.85 28.78
C ASP A 849 6.75 8.78 29.86
N TYR A 850 7.65 9.36 30.67
CA TYR A 850 7.29 10.37 31.67
C TYR A 850 6.53 11.55 31.06
N LEU A 851 7.03 12.13 29.96
CA LEU A 851 6.40 13.29 29.31
C LEU A 851 5.01 12.97 28.73
N HIS A 852 4.84 11.78 28.14
CA HIS A 852 3.59 11.41 27.47
C HIS A 852 2.53 10.83 28.42
N ASN A 853 2.95 10.09 29.44
CA ASN A 853 2.04 9.27 30.25
C ASN A 853 2.01 9.65 31.74
N ASN A 854 2.99 10.40 32.24
CA ASN A 854 3.07 10.77 33.66
C ASN A 854 2.98 12.28 33.93
N CYS A 855 3.05 13.13 32.90
CA CYS A 855 2.74 14.55 33.02
C CYS A 855 1.23 14.81 32.84
N GLU A 856 0.64 15.56 33.75
CA GLU A 856 -0.73 16.09 33.62
C GLU A 856 -0.69 17.62 33.56
N PRO A 857 -0.98 18.25 32.39
CA PRO A 857 -1.38 17.62 31.12
C PRO A 857 -0.19 17.00 30.36
N PRO A 858 -0.41 15.98 29.49
CA PRO A 858 0.66 15.35 28.73
C PRO A 858 1.47 16.32 27.87
N ILE A 859 2.77 16.10 27.73
CA ILE A 859 3.70 17.00 27.04
C ILE A 859 4.39 16.26 25.89
N ILE A 860 4.36 16.81 24.67
CA ILE A 860 5.06 16.25 23.50
C ILE A 860 6.24 17.17 23.13
N HIS A 861 7.46 16.65 23.12
CA HIS A 861 8.68 17.45 22.90
C HIS A 861 8.82 18.06 21.49
N CYS A 862 8.34 17.36 20.44
CA CYS A 862 8.37 17.79 19.03
C CYS A 862 9.74 18.03 18.33
N ASP A 863 10.89 18.00 19.02
CA ASP A 863 12.22 18.22 18.42
C ASP A 863 13.32 17.29 18.99
N LEU A 864 13.01 15.99 19.02
CA LEU A 864 13.96 14.97 19.49
C LEU A 864 14.99 14.64 18.39
N LYS A 865 16.27 14.87 18.65
CA LYS A 865 17.43 14.60 17.76
C LYS A 865 18.71 14.49 18.60
N PRO A 866 19.81 13.87 18.09
CA PRO A 866 21.05 13.70 18.86
C PRO A 866 21.65 14.98 19.45
N SER A 867 21.49 16.13 18.79
CA SER A 867 22.00 17.43 19.29
C SER A 867 21.23 17.99 20.49
N ASN A 868 20.02 17.48 20.76
CA ASN A 868 19.18 17.86 21.89
C ASN A 868 19.24 16.85 23.06
N ILE A 869 20.00 15.76 22.91
CA ILE A 869 20.27 14.80 23.98
C ILE A 869 21.62 15.18 24.62
N LEU A 870 21.62 15.60 25.87
CA LEU A 870 22.82 16.01 26.60
C LEU A 870 23.26 14.91 27.57
N LEU A 871 24.58 14.76 27.75
CA LEU A 871 25.17 13.74 28.61
C LEU A 871 25.80 14.39 29.85
N ASN A 872 25.45 13.87 31.02
CA ASN A 872 26.09 14.28 32.28
C ASN A 872 27.44 13.57 32.47
N GLU A 873 28.09 13.74 33.63
CA GLU A 873 29.41 13.15 33.95
C GLU A 873 29.43 11.61 33.80
N ASP A 874 28.31 10.93 34.08
CA ASP A 874 28.17 9.48 34.06
C ASP A 874 27.63 8.93 32.71
N LEU A 875 27.52 9.78 31.68
CA LEU A 875 26.92 9.47 30.37
C LEU A 875 25.42 9.12 30.44
N VAL A 876 24.72 9.56 31.49
CA VAL A 876 23.26 9.46 31.58
C VAL A 876 22.64 10.50 30.65
N ALA A 877 21.68 10.08 29.84
CA ALA A 877 21.06 10.94 28.85
C ALA A 877 19.97 11.85 29.46
N HIS A 878 20.05 13.14 29.11
CA HIS A 878 19.11 14.17 29.51
C HIS A 878 18.55 14.88 28.28
N ILE A 879 17.24 14.81 28.08
CA ILE A 879 16.58 15.48 26.95
C ILE A 879 16.46 16.98 27.24
N GLY A 880 16.88 17.83 26.29
CA GLY A 880 16.79 19.28 26.36
C GLY A 880 16.21 19.95 25.11
N ASP A 881 16.11 21.28 25.15
CA ASP A 881 15.55 22.14 24.10
C ASP A 881 14.04 21.97 23.83
N PHE A 882 13.22 22.43 24.77
CA PHE A 882 11.76 22.36 24.72
C PHE A 882 11.11 23.50 23.90
N GLY A 883 11.87 24.17 23.01
CA GLY A 883 11.41 25.32 22.22
C GLY A 883 10.17 25.07 21.36
N LEU A 884 9.94 23.80 21.01
CA LEU A 884 8.82 23.35 20.20
C LEU A 884 7.83 22.44 20.96
N ALA A 885 8.00 22.29 22.28
CA ALA A 885 7.17 21.40 23.08
C ALA A 885 5.70 21.84 23.10
N LYS A 886 4.80 20.86 23.17
CA LYS A 886 3.34 21.07 23.21
C LYS A 886 2.75 20.41 24.44
N ILE A 887 1.98 21.17 25.22
CA ILE A 887 1.25 20.69 26.41
C ILE A 887 -0.21 20.43 25.99
N LEU A 888 -0.77 19.27 26.35
CA LEU A 888 -2.08 18.79 25.90
C LEU A 888 -3.12 18.83 27.02
N SER A 889 -3.92 19.90 27.14
CA SER A 889 -4.94 20.03 28.20
C SER A 889 -6.23 19.21 27.91
N GLU A 890 -6.67 18.34 28.86
CA GLU A 890 -7.74 17.31 28.76
C GLU A 890 -9.23 17.77 28.81
N PRO A 891 -10.26 16.87 28.61
CA PRO A 891 -10.21 15.46 28.21
C PRO A 891 -10.87 15.15 26.85
N ALA A 892 -10.57 13.94 26.37
CA ALA A 892 -10.92 13.36 25.08
C ALA A 892 -12.44 13.19 24.87
N ALA A 893 -13.10 14.23 24.36
CA ALA A 893 -14.31 14.14 23.52
C ALA A 893 -14.62 15.44 22.76
N GLU A 894 -14.10 16.60 23.16
CA GLU A 894 -14.49 17.91 22.58
C GLU A 894 -13.34 18.77 22.04
N GLN A 895 -12.11 18.24 21.97
CA GLN A 895 -10.95 18.97 21.41
C GLN A 895 -10.58 18.60 19.98
N LEU A 896 -11.51 18.06 19.20
CA LEU A 896 -11.33 17.79 17.78
C LEU A 896 -11.67 18.97 16.87
N ILE A 897 -12.00 20.16 17.40
CA ILE A 897 -12.53 21.27 16.57
C ILE A 897 -11.94 22.67 16.86
N ASN A 898 -11.24 22.96 17.97
CA ASN A 898 -10.87 24.35 18.29
C ASN A 898 -9.50 24.57 18.95
N SER A 899 -8.39 24.23 18.28
CA SER A 899 -7.10 24.87 18.59
C SER A 899 -6.37 25.34 17.34
N LYS A 900 -6.77 26.54 16.87
CA LYS A 900 -5.93 27.45 16.08
C LYS A 900 -4.56 27.59 16.73
N SER A 901 -3.50 27.02 16.15
CA SER A 901 -2.22 27.73 15.94
C SER A 901 -1.09 26.87 15.36
N SER A 902 -0.54 27.42 14.26
CA SER A 902 0.69 27.14 13.52
C SER A 902 0.77 25.87 12.66
N ILE A 903 0.38 26.05 11.41
CA ILE A 903 0.94 25.39 10.23
C ILE A 903 2.46 25.51 10.24
N GLY A 904 3.11 24.37 10.11
CA GLY A 904 4.56 24.23 9.95
C GLY A 904 4.98 22.83 10.37
N ILE A 905 5.78 22.16 9.54
CA ILE A 905 6.50 20.96 9.96
C ILE A 905 7.30 21.34 11.22
N ARG A 906 6.93 20.76 12.37
CA ARG A 906 7.63 20.98 13.63
C ARG A 906 8.60 19.82 13.86
N GLY A 907 9.85 20.18 14.12
CA GLY A 907 10.96 19.26 14.26
C GLY A 907 12.04 19.48 13.21
N THR A 908 13.21 18.95 13.48
CA THR A 908 14.39 19.11 12.63
C THR A 908 14.33 18.18 11.40
N ILE A 909 14.52 18.74 10.20
CA ILE A 909 14.52 18.00 8.93
C ILE A 909 15.49 16.81 9.03
N GLY A 910 15.03 15.61 8.69
CA GLY A 910 15.76 14.34 8.87
C GLY A 910 15.37 13.54 10.12
N TYR A 911 14.78 14.18 11.14
CA TYR A 911 14.31 13.56 12.39
C TYR A 911 12.79 13.72 12.62
N VAL A 912 12.06 14.20 11.61
CA VAL A 912 10.59 14.32 11.61
C VAL A 912 9.98 12.98 11.18
N ALA A 913 9.07 12.44 11.99
CA ALA A 913 8.38 11.18 11.65
C ALA A 913 7.42 11.38 10.46
N PRO A 914 7.29 10.41 9.54
CA PRO A 914 6.27 10.45 8.48
C PRO A 914 4.86 10.54 9.10
N GLY A 915 4.07 11.53 8.69
CA GLY A 915 2.72 11.77 9.22
C GLY A 915 2.60 12.90 10.26
N SER A 916 3.67 13.67 10.53
CA SER A 916 3.67 14.74 11.54
C SER A 916 3.01 16.07 11.13
N SER A 917 2.22 16.12 10.04
CA SER A 917 1.68 17.39 9.54
C SER A 917 0.35 17.80 10.18
N ASN A 918 -0.50 16.86 10.60
CA ASN A 918 -1.85 17.19 11.07
C ASN A 918 -2.23 16.34 12.31
N PHE A 919 -2.36 17.01 13.46
CA PHE A 919 -2.91 16.50 14.73
C PHE A 919 -2.01 15.57 15.58
N LEU A 920 -1.43 16.13 16.65
CA LEU A 920 -0.76 15.38 17.72
C LEU A 920 -1.80 14.92 18.75
N THR A 921 -2.06 13.62 18.83
CA THR A 921 -2.84 12.91 19.85
C THR A 921 -1.92 11.99 20.65
N LEU A 922 -2.35 11.49 21.81
CA LEU A 922 -1.55 10.52 22.59
C LEU A 922 -1.22 9.25 21.78
N HIS A 923 -2.14 8.84 20.89
CA HIS A 923 -1.94 7.71 19.98
C HIS A 923 -0.86 7.98 18.91
N SER A 924 -0.82 9.19 18.33
CA SER A 924 0.25 9.56 17.39
C SER A 924 1.59 9.78 18.09
N ALA A 925 1.61 10.17 19.37
CA ALA A 925 2.84 10.24 20.18
C ALA A 925 3.48 8.86 20.41
N THR A 926 2.67 7.80 20.55
CA THR A 926 3.14 6.41 20.71
C THR A 926 3.72 5.85 19.39
N TYR A 927 3.13 6.21 18.24
CA TYR A 927 3.67 5.89 16.91
C TYR A 927 4.97 6.67 16.61
N ILE A 928 5.02 7.96 17.00
CA ILE A 928 6.22 8.79 16.93
C ILE A 928 7.34 8.22 17.82
N PHE A 929 7.01 7.69 19.00
CA PHE A 929 7.95 7.00 19.88
C PHE A 929 8.58 5.78 19.18
N ALA A 930 7.77 4.94 18.53
CA ALA A 930 8.27 3.78 17.78
C ALA A 930 9.14 4.18 16.57
N CYS A 931 8.69 5.14 15.75
CA CYS A 931 9.46 5.62 14.59
C CYS A 931 10.76 6.32 15.00
N LYS A 932 10.74 7.17 16.04
CA LYS A 932 11.94 7.88 16.51
C LYS A 932 12.92 6.95 17.19
N MET A 933 12.47 5.99 18.01
CA MET A 933 13.38 4.97 18.55
C MET A 933 13.98 4.11 17.46
N THR A 934 13.25 3.81 16.38
CA THR A 934 13.80 3.07 15.23
C THR A 934 14.88 3.88 14.49
N ILE A 935 14.65 5.18 14.25
CA ILE A 935 15.66 6.08 13.64
C ILE A 935 16.86 6.27 14.57
N PHE A 936 16.63 6.45 15.88
CA PHE A 936 17.69 6.61 16.88
C PHE A 936 18.52 5.34 17.09
N VAL A 937 17.93 4.15 17.00
CA VAL A 937 18.65 2.86 17.06
C VAL A 937 19.38 2.56 15.75
N TYR A 938 19.04 3.24 14.64
CA TYR A 938 19.76 3.14 13.38
C TYR A 938 20.97 4.10 13.31
N ASP A 939 20.88 5.26 13.99
CA ASP A 939 21.96 6.25 14.13
C ASP A 939 22.93 5.95 15.31
N MET A 940 22.47 5.23 16.35
CA MET A 940 23.30 4.58 17.40
C MET A 940 23.76 3.21 16.95
#